data_AF-A0A0G0BN36-F1
#
_entry.id   AF-A0A0G0BN36-F1
#
_cell.length_a   1.000
_cell.length_b   1.000
_cell.length_c   1.000
_cell.angle_alpha   90.00
_cell.angle_beta   90.00
_cell.angle_gamma   90.00
#
_symmetry.space_group_name_H-M   'P 1'
#
loop_
_entity.id
_entity.type
_entity.pdbx_description
1 polymer ?
#
loop_
_entity_poly.entity_id
_entity_poly.type
_entity_poly.pdbx_seq_one_letter_code
_entity_poly.pdbx_strand_id
1 'polypeptide(L)'
;MIFSKKKKVFLKTGALIFIFSAFCFLCVQKIKAEDEGLIITEIMFDPINGGQKGDWFEIYNNSDKKIIVEKKNLKIVENSGVCHKSNDDLEIDPNEYVVVVSDKKQFEENFCKGKEKCKYEGKIVDSSFSLKKDGEIKISFEGCKNWETEILYESTENSEKGYSIEWDEKGNRWKKSWILGGTPGEKKSEPKKYFSEIEINEIFPNPEKGKTEYIELYNFSKKNEDLSGWILKDESKTGKYVFPNDSIIKAGDYFVVYKKEKEDDEKFFKFSLNNSGNESVYLFNPNGKEVSKMKYLGSNKNISWNFDGKKWRQSKFLTPGEENKFNNLPEVKLKIDEDVYKNIYADFEVEAKDKDKDKLKIAWDFGDGHKSYLEKTRHKYEKEGNYFVSVKVFDGSEDIVRSFAINVEKYPRREVKIVEIMPNPSGLDSENEYITVKNDSKKTVNLKGWSVASGASKDKLVNHPIYNSIKIKSGGERRITRKDSYFSLGNKEAYIELRYPDGKVAYSLKYKEKESIKNNSILQKEKGKKWEWIVDEIEDDKNSVNSKNTQTTESSGSVSIIPIAENDGQKMTNDEDSSSVYAGKITQKPIEIEISPEMHRKLSKAVEDFNIDKIQNFSIRQENGKYFFTAKTAFSEHYAKKFLEQLLQKINTFLNSLFI
;
A
#
# COMPACT_ATOMS: atom_id res chain seq x y z
N MET A 1 -79.58 -3.41 4.27
CA MET A 1 -80.97 -2.89 4.13
C MET A 1 -80.93 -1.42 4.48
N ILE A 2 -81.68 -0.51 3.85
CA ILE A 2 -82.72 -0.62 2.79
C ILE A 2 -82.23 0.28 1.63
N PHE A 3 -82.34 -0.03 0.34
CA PHE A 3 -83.20 -0.98 -0.39
C PHE A 3 -82.50 -2.34 -0.62
N SER A 4 -83.15 -3.50 -0.67
CA SER A 4 -84.42 -3.91 -1.29
C SER A 4 -84.33 -4.05 -2.83
N LYS A 5 -84.08 -5.30 -3.25
CA LYS A 5 -84.37 -5.87 -4.59
C LYS A 5 -83.41 -5.38 -5.71
N LYS A 6 -82.99 -6.20 -6.68
CA LYS A 6 -83.39 -7.58 -7.10
C LYS A 6 -82.22 -8.24 -7.88
N LYS A 7 -82.10 -9.58 -7.82
CA LYS A 7 -81.81 -10.58 -8.92
C LYS A 7 -80.74 -10.23 -10.01
N LYS A 8 -79.90 -11.14 -10.53
CA LYS A 8 -79.83 -12.62 -10.45
C LYS A 8 -78.46 -13.14 -11.03
N VAL A 9 -77.86 -14.15 -10.36
CA VAL A 9 -77.45 -15.49 -10.89
C VAL A 9 -76.31 -15.68 -11.93
N PHE A 10 -75.35 -16.55 -11.54
CA PHE A 10 -74.44 -17.45 -12.30
C PHE A 10 -73.24 -16.84 -13.07
N LEU A 11 -71.99 -17.21 -12.69
CA LEU A 11 -71.07 -18.24 -13.26
C LEU A 11 -70.39 -17.82 -14.59
N LYS A 12 -69.09 -18.07 -14.90
CA LYS A 12 -68.08 -19.00 -14.33
C LYS A 12 -66.63 -18.61 -14.77
N THR A 13 -65.58 -19.10 -14.06
CA THR A 13 -64.16 -19.37 -14.49
C THR A 13 -63.19 -18.23 -14.94
N GLY A 14 -61.90 -18.38 -14.57
CA GLY A 14 -60.72 -17.56 -14.96
C GLY A 14 -60.27 -16.56 -13.85
N ALA A 15 -59.06 -16.52 -13.26
CA ALA A 15 -57.66 -16.77 -13.65
C ALA A 15 -57.08 -15.71 -14.62
N LEU A 16 -55.93 -15.04 -14.39
CA LEU A 16 -54.92 -15.03 -13.29
C LEU A 16 -54.04 -13.74 -13.38
N ILE A 17 -53.08 -13.53 -12.45
CA ILE A 17 -51.89 -12.63 -12.52
C ILE A 17 -52.02 -11.18 -11.95
N PHE A 18 -50.90 -10.68 -11.41
CA PHE A 18 -50.65 -9.39 -10.71
C PHE A 18 -50.55 -8.17 -11.64
N ILE A 19 -50.75 -6.94 -11.11
CA ILE A 19 -49.69 -5.90 -10.93
C ILE A 19 -50.19 -4.67 -10.13
N PHE A 20 -49.22 -3.86 -9.69
CA PHE A 20 -49.21 -2.75 -8.73
C PHE A 20 -50.08 -1.49 -9.02
N SER A 21 -50.21 -0.67 -7.95
CA SER A 21 -50.14 0.81 -7.91
C SER A 21 -51.42 1.65 -7.69
N ALA A 22 -51.17 2.91 -7.28
CA ALA A 22 -52.06 4.07 -7.20
C ALA A 22 -53.30 4.02 -6.28
N PHE A 23 -53.10 4.34 -4.99
CA PHE A 23 -54.12 5.11 -4.26
C PHE A 23 -53.76 6.60 -4.38
N CYS A 24 -54.70 7.42 -4.87
CA CYS A 24 -54.41 8.80 -5.29
C CYS A 24 -54.71 9.84 -4.20
N PHE A 25 -54.07 11.00 -4.32
CA PHE A 25 -54.28 12.18 -3.47
C PHE A 25 -55.71 12.71 -3.55
N LEU A 26 -56.27 13.11 -2.40
CA LEU A 26 -57.17 14.26 -2.13
C LEU A 26 -57.74 14.08 -0.70
N CYS A 27 -57.84 15.07 0.17
CA CYS A 27 -57.49 16.49 0.04
C CYS A 27 -57.07 17.06 1.39
N VAL A 28 -55.92 17.74 1.46
CA VAL A 28 -55.60 18.72 2.51
C VAL A 28 -55.40 20.07 1.81
N GLN A 29 -56.50 20.80 1.63
CA GLN A 29 -56.46 22.21 1.27
C GLN A 29 -57.33 23.03 2.22
N LYS A 30 -56.64 23.70 3.15
CA LYS A 30 -56.97 25.06 3.56
C LYS A 30 -55.74 25.95 3.37
N ILE A 31 -55.28 26.03 2.12
CA ILE A 31 -54.51 27.20 1.70
C ILE A 31 -55.52 28.35 1.67
N LYS A 32 -55.46 29.24 2.67
CA LYS A 32 -56.05 30.58 2.55
C LYS A 32 -54.90 31.55 2.41
N ALA A 33 -54.45 31.74 1.17
CA ALA A 33 -53.38 32.66 0.85
C ALA A 33 -53.91 34.11 0.85
N GLU A 34 -53.60 34.84 1.92
CA GLU A 34 -53.72 36.29 2.08
C GLU A 34 -52.79 36.67 3.25
N ASP A 35 -51.94 37.68 3.06
CA ASP A 35 -50.83 38.13 3.94
C ASP A 35 -49.77 37.05 4.31
N GLU A 36 -48.68 36.99 3.53
CA GLU A 36 -47.38 36.42 3.96
C GLU A 36 -46.68 37.38 4.95
N GLY A 37 -47.32 37.67 6.08
CA GLY A 37 -46.89 38.70 7.04
C GLY A 37 -45.63 38.35 7.82
N LEU A 38 -45.70 37.28 8.60
CA LEU A 38 -44.69 36.91 9.58
C LEU A 38 -44.31 35.43 9.44
N ILE A 39 -43.01 35.15 9.35
CA ILE A 39 -42.47 33.79 9.33
C ILE A 39 -41.48 33.59 10.48
N ILE A 40 -41.36 32.36 10.97
CA ILE A 40 -40.32 31.98 11.94
C ILE A 40 -39.16 31.36 11.17
N THR A 41 -37.95 31.88 11.39
CA THR A 41 -36.76 31.60 10.55
C THR A 41 -35.73 30.73 11.25
N GLU A 42 -35.57 30.90 12.56
CA GLU A 42 -34.58 30.19 13.38
C GLU A 42 -35.14 29.90 14.79
N ILE A 43 -34.78 28.76 15.40
CA ILE A 43 -35.31 28.30 16.71
C ILE A 43 -34.19 27.67 17.55
N MET A 44 -34.09 28.03 18.83
CA MET A 44 -33.15 27.49 19.83
C MET A 44 -33.91 26.99 21.06
N PHE A 45 -33.75 25.70 21.40
CA PHE A 45 -34.46 25.03 22.52
C PHE A 45 -33.55 24.31 23.53
N ASP A 46 -32.22 24.34 23.33
CA ASP A 46 -31.23 23.88 24.31
C ASP A 46 -29.93 24.69 24.13
N PRO A 47 -29.90 25.97 24.58
CA PRO A 47 -28.70 26.80 24.53
C PRO A 47 -27.62 26.30 25.49
N ILE A 48 -26.34 26.65 25.22
CA ILE A 48 -25.18 26.25 26.05
C ILE A 48 -25.44 26.55 27.53
N ASN A 49 -25.80 27.80 27.84
CA ASN A 49 -26.10 28.28 29.19
C ASN A 49 -27.57 28.70 29.31
N GLY A 50 -28.15 28.45 30.48
CA GLY A 50 -29.55 28.75 30.80
C GLY A 50 -30.52 27.58 30.61
N GLY A 51 -30.21 26.64 29.71
CA GLY A 51 -31.18 25.62 29.28
C GLY A 51 -32.46 26.29 28.78
N GLN A 52 -33.63 25.80 29.21
CA GLN A 52 -34.95 26.35 28.86
C GLN A 52 -35.14 27.85 29.13
N LYS A 53 -34.30 28.48 29.94
CA LYS A 53 -34.33 29.94 30.14
C LYS A 53 -33.67 30.74 29.02
N GLY A 54 -32.78 30.14 28.23
CA GLY A 54 -32.18 30.81 27.08
C GLY A 54 -32.81 30.41 25.75
N ASP A 55 -34.02 29.83 25.77
CA ASP A 55 -34.76 29.47 24.56
C ASP A 55 -35.13 30.73 23.79
N TRP A 56 -35.09 30.66 22.46
CA TRP A 56 -35.48 31.77 21.60
C TRP A 56 -35.94 31.28 20.23
N PHE A 57 -36.71 32.12 19.55
CA PHE A 57 -36.99 31.94 18.13
C PHE A 57 -36.97 33.31 17.44
N GLU A 58 -36.62 33.31 16.16
CA GLU A 58 -36.58 34.49 15.33
C GLU A 58 -37.84 34.60 14.48
N ILE A 59 -38.37 35.82 14.37
CA ILE A 59 -39.43 36.18 13.44
C ILE A 59 -38.91 37.17 12.41
N TYR A 60 -39.32 36.97 11.15
CA TYR A 60 -39.00 37.82 10.02
C TYR A 60 -40.30 38.36 9.39
N ASN A 61 -40.31 39.65 9.05
CA ASN A 61 -41.42 40.28 8.34
C ASN A 61 -41.21 40.14 6.83
N ASN A 62 -41.97 39.26 6.20
CA ASN A 62 -41.90 38.98 4.76
C ASN A 62 -42.85 39.87 3.93
N SER A 63 -43.62 40.75 4.58
CA SER A 63 -44.54 41.68 3.90
C SER A 63 -43.89 43.02 3.52
N ASP A 64 -44.61 43.79 2.71
CA ASP A 64 -44.29 45.18 2.36
C ASP A 64 -44.69 46.20 3.44
N LYS A 65 -45.29 45.75 4.56
CA LYS A 65 -45.87 46.61 5.61
C LYS A 65 -45.10 46.46 6.92
N LYS A 66 -44.90 47.56 7.64
CA LYS A 66 -44.41 47.55 9.02
C LYS A 66 -45.47 46.95 9.94
N ILE A 67 -45.11 45.93 10.74
CA ILE A 67 -46.00 45.29 11.72
C ILE A 67 -45.74 45.92 13.09
N ILE A 68 -46.80 46.33 13.80
CA ILE A 68 -46.73 46.96 15.12
C ILE A 68 -47.77 46.30 16.04
N VAL A 69 -47.35 45.83 17.22
CA VAL A 69 -48.19 45.14 18.19
C VAL A 69 -47.99 45.75 19.58
N GLU A 70 -48.71 46.85 19.82
CA GLU A 70 -48.72 47.60 21.09
C GLU A 70 -49.36 46.84 22.26
N LYS A 71 -49.25 47.41 23.46
CA LYS A 71 -49.89 46.96 24.73
C LYS A 71 -49.49 45.53 25.12
N LYS A 72 -48.37 45.07 24.57
CA LYS A 72 -47.73 43.77 24.73
C LYS A 72 -48.65 42.66 24.21
N ASN A 73 -49.43 42.95 23.16
CA ASN A 73 -50.47 42.05 22.68
C ASN A 73 -49.93 40.84 21.91
N LEU A 74 -48.64 40.81 21.55
CA LEU A 74 -48.00 39.61 21.00
C LEU A 74 -48.19 38.43 21.97
N LYS A 75 -48.85 37.39 21.46
CA LYS A 75 -49.05 36.11 22.11
C LYS A 75 -48.26 35.01 21.43
N ILE A 76 -47.82 34.07 22.25
CA ILE A 76 -47.04 32.90 21.82
C ILE A 76 -47.69 31.67 22.47
N VAL A 77 -47.95 30.63 21.68
CA VAL A 77 -48.28 29.29 22.18
C VAL A 77 -47.17 28.34 21.74
N GLU A 78 -46.64 27.59 22.69
CA GLU A 78 -45.76 26.45 22.44
C GLU A 78 -46.45 25.14 22.85
N ASN A 79 -45.76 24.04 22.61
CA ASN A 79 -46.01 22.62 22.96
C ASN A 79 -46.73 22.27 24.30
N SER A 80 -46.93 23.19 25.24
CA SER A 80 -47.78 22.98 26.44
C SER A 80 -49.25 23.41 26.22
N GLY A 81 -49.53 24.18 25.16
CA GLY A 81 -50.80 24.85 24.92
C GLY A 81 -50.99 26.15 25.71
N VAL A 82 -49.99 26.61 26.46
CA VAL A 82 -50.07 27.84 27.27
C VAL A 82 -49.99 29.10 26.37
N CYS A 83 -50.92 30.03 26.59
CA CYS A 83 -50.97 31.32 25.90
C CYS A 83 -50.08 32.37 26.60
N HIS A 84 -48.79 32.35 26.32
CA HIS A 84 -47.81 33.31 26.86
C HIS A 84 -48.09 34.72 26.34
N LYS A 85 -47.75 35.73 27.16
CA LYS A 85 -47.74 37.15 26.76
C LYS A 85 -46.29 37.59 26.56
N SER A 86 -46.05 38.50 25.63
CA SER A 86 -44.84 39.31 25.60
C SER A 86 -44.74 40.24 26.81
N ASN A 87 -43.50 40.55 27.20
CA ASN A 87 -43.15 41.56 28.19
C ASN A 87 -42.75 42.89 27.53
N ASP A 88 -42.56 42.92 26.21
CA ASP A 88 -42.28 44.11 25.40
C ASP A 88 -43.36 44.30 24.30
N ASP A 89 -43.41 45.49 23.67
CA ASP A 89 -44.18 45.71 22.45
C ASP A 89 -43.36 45.25 21.23
N LEU A 90 -44.01 44.78 20.16
CA LEU A 90 -43.33 44.35 18.93
C LEU A 90 -43.46 45.44 17.84
N GLU A 91 -42.34 45.80 17.21
CA GLU A 91 -42.28 46.68 16.05
C GLU A 91 -41.26 46.12 15.04
N ILE A 92 -41.71 45.64 13.89
CA ILE A 92 -40.87 44.99 12.88
C ILE A 92 -41.13 45.56 11.47
N ASP A 93 -40.10 46.17 10.89
CA ASP A 93 -40.13 46.79 9.56
C ASP A 93 -40.07 45.74 8.44
N PRO A 94 -40.47 46.08 7.19
CA PRO A 94 -40.37 45.16 6.05
C PRO A 94 -38.95 44.61 5.85
N ASN A 95 -38.81 43.28 5.81
CA ASN A 95 -37.53 42.56 5.72
C ASN A 95 -36.62 42.69 6.97
N GLU A 96 -37.14 43.09 8.13
CA GLU A 96 -36.43 43.06 9.41
C GLU A 96 -36.60 41.71 10.13
N TYR A 97 -35.64 41.38 10.99
CA TYR A 97 -35.64 40.23 11.91
C TYR A 97 -35.76 40.71 13.37
N VAL A 98 -36.60 40.04 14.17
CA VAL A 98 -36.75 40.26 15.62
C VAL A 98 -36.60 38.93 16.35
N VAL A 99 -35.85 38.92 17.45
CA VAL A 99 -35.67 37.70 18.26
C VAL A 99 -36.58 37.75 19.48
N VAL A 100 -37.36 36.69 19.67
CA VAL A 100 -38.29 36.52 20.78
C VAL A 100 -37.69 35.51 21.76
N VAL A 101 -37.60 35.87 23.05
CA VAL A 101 -36.77 35.15 24.04
C VAL A 101 -37.57 34.71 25.27
N SER A 102 -37.17 33.60 25.91
CA SER A 102 -37.79 33.11 27.15
C SER A 102 -37.32 33.83 28.43
N ASP A 103 -36.11 34.39 28.43
CA ASP A 103 -35.56 35.27 29.46
C ASP A 103 -34.48 36.16 28.80
N LYS A 104 -34.79 37.45 28.61
CA LYS A 104 -33.90 38.41 27.94
C LYS A 104 -32.53 38.53 28.59
N LYS A 105 -32.46 38.46 29.92
CA LYS A 105 -31.16 38.50 30.61
C LYS A 105 -30.35 37.25 30.27
N GLN A 106 -30.97 36.07 30.23
CA GLN A 106 -30.27 34.84 29.88
C GLN A 106 -29.79 34.83 28.41
N PHE A 107 -30.54 35.46 27.50
CA PHE A 107 -30.08 35.70 26.13
C PHE A 107 -28.88 36.67 26.09
N GLU A 108 -28.98 37.83 26.72
CA GLU A 108 -27.88 38.80 26.82
C GLU A 108 -26.61 38.18 27.45
N GLU A 109 -26.76 37.29 28.44
CA GLU A 109 -25.65 36.53 29.04
C GLU A 109 -24.99 35.54 28.05
N ASN A 110 -25.69 35.05 27.04
CA ASN A 110 -25.14 34.18 25.99
C ASN A 110 -24.49 34.95 24.82
N PHE A 111 -25.04 36.12 24.44
CA PHE A 111 -24.61 36.85 23.23
C PHE A 111 -23.69 38.05 23.49
N CYS A 112 -23.86 38.77 24.61
CA CYS A 112 -23.12 40.01 24.93
C CYS A 112 -22.02 39.86 25.98
N LYS A 113 -22.17 38.94 26.95
CA LYS A 113 -21.31 38.88 28.15
C LYS A 113 -19.82 38.67 27.80
N GLY A 114 -18.96 39.53 28.36
CA GLY A 114 -17.51 39.41 28.25
C GLY A 114 -16.90 39.84 26.91
N LYS A 115 -17.63 40.58 26.07
CA LYS A 115 -17.15 41.08 24.77
C LYS A 115 -17.23 42.61 24.73
N GLU A 116 -16.33 43.25 23.98
CA GLU A 116 -16.37 44.70 23.72
C GLU A 116 -17.58 45.12 22.88
N LYS A 117 -18.15 44.18 22.12
CA LYS A 117 -19.36 44.34 21.31
C LYS A 117 -20.23 43.08 21.43
N CYS A 118 -21.56 43.24 21.50
CA CYS A 118 -22.48 42.10 21.47
C CYS A 118 -22.39 41.33 20.15
N LYS A 119 -22.61 40.00 20.18
CA LYS A 119 -22.82 39.20 18.96
C LYS A 119 -24.16 39.54 18.28
N TYR A 120 -25.14 40.03 19.04
CA TYR A 120 -26.46 40.43 18.55
C TYR A 120 -26.78 41.87 18.98
N GLU A 121 -27.27 42.69 18.05
CA GLU A 121 -27.65 44.09 18.30
C GLU A 121 -29.06 44.43 17.77
N GLY A 122 -29.82 43.41 17.34
CA GLY A 122 -31.18 43.58 16.85
C GLY A 122 -32.22 43.75 17.96
N LYS A 123 -33.49 43.86 17.55
CA LYS A 123 -34.63 44.00 18.48
C LYS A 123 -34.90 42.68 19.22
N ILE A 124 -34.91 42.74 20.55
CA ILE A 124 -35.31 41.63 21.44
C ILE A 124 -36.71 41.91 22.00
N VAL A 125 -37.62 40.94 21.88
CA VAL A 125 -38.92 40.92 22.58
C VAL A 125 -38.90 39.86 23.68
N ASP A 126 -38.93 40.29 24.94
CA ASP A 126 -38.95 39.38 26.09
C ASP A 126 -40.31 38.69 26.28
N SER A 127 -40.32 37.46 26.78
CA SER A 127 -41.53 36.69 27.10
C SER A 127 -41.28 35.65 28.21
N SER A 128 -41.90 34.47 28.13
CA SER A 128 -41.92 33.48 29.24
C SER A 128 -42.28 32.05 28.79
N PHE A 129 -41.99 31.69 27.54
CA PHE A 129 -42.22 30.35 26.98
C PHE A 129 -41.07 29.38 27.32
N SER A 130 -41.23 28.10 27.00
CA SER A 130 -40.11 27.15 26.94
C SER A 130 -40.32 26.21 25.76
N LEU A 131 -39.26 25.96 25.01
CA LEU A 131 -39.31 25.13 23.82
C LEU A 131 -38.92 23.68 24.14
N LYS A 132 -39.14 22.80 23.16
CA LYS A 132 -38.82 21.37 23.24
C LYS A 132 -38.00 21.00 22.02
N LYS A 133 -37.41 19.79 22.04
CA LYS A 133 -36.62 19.27 20.92
C LYS A 133 -37.41 19.25 19.60
N ASP A 134 -38.65 18.78 19.67
CA ASP A 134 -39.58 18.67 18.55
C ASP A 134 -40.92 19.24 19.03
N GLY A 135 -41.62 20.01 18.18
CA GLY A 135 -42.61 20.93 18.71
C GLY A 135 -43.42 21.78 17.74
N GLU A 136 -44.10 22.77 18.33
CA GLU A 136 -45.05 23.68 17.72
C GLU A 136 -44.83 25.11 18.26
N ILE A 137 -44.93 26.13 17.40
CA ILE A 137 -44.99 27.55 17.80
C ILE A 137 -46.12 28.23 17.04
N LYS A 138 -47.01 28.92 17.75
CA LYS A 138 -48.06 29.77 17.16
C LYS A 138 -47.98 31.19 17.69
N ILE A 139 -48.12 32.16 16.80
CA ILE A 139 -48.11 33.58 17.13
C ILE A 139 -49.49 34.18 16.86
N SER A 140 -49.97 35.02 17.77
CA SER A 140 -51.28 35.67 17.68
C SER A 140 -51.19 37.10 18.18
N PHE A 141 -51.75 38.06 17.45
CA PHE A 141 -51.93 39.44 17.93
C PHE A 141 -53.31 39.61 18.58
N GLU A 142 -54.28 38.74 18.26
CA GLU A 142 -55.66 38.76 18.76
C GLU A 142 -55.95 37.73 19.88
N GLY A 143 -54.99 37.51 20.77
CA GLY A 143 -55.27 36.84 22.06
C GLY A 143 -55.43 35.31 21.99
N CYS A 144 -54.61 34.62 21.21
CA CYS A 144 -54.58 33.15 21.08
C CYS A 144 -55.88 32.55 20.50
N LYS A 145 -56.41 33.17 19.44
CA LYS A 145 -57.62 32.73 18.73
C LYS A 145 -57.43 32.68 17.21
N ASN A 146 -56.87 33.75 16.67
CA ASN A 146 -56.41 33.86 15.29
C ASN A 146 -54.88 33.79 15.29
N TRP A 147 -54.27 33.04 14.38
CA TRP A 147 -52.82 32.84 14.31
C TRP A 147 -52.26 33.59 13.10
N GLU A 148 -51.27 34.44 13.33
CA GLU A 148 -50.53 35.15 12.27
C GLU A 148 -49.52 34.22 11.59
N THR A 149 -48.97 33.29 12.38
CA THR A 149 -48.13 32.19 11.89
C THR A 149 -48.20 31.01 12.86
N GLU A 150 -48.15 29.80 12.30
CA GLU A 150 -48.28 28.52 13.01
C GLU A 150 -47.31 27.54 12.35
N ILE A 151 -46.30 27.10 13.09
CA ILE A 151 -45.28 26.16 12.61
C ILE A 151 -45.27 24.88 13.45
N LEU A 152 -44.96 23.77 12.78
CA LEU A 152 -44.43 22.57 13.40
C LEU A 152 -42.93 22.48 13.07
N TYR A 153 -42.13 22.11 14.06
CA TYR A 153 -40.69 21.91 13.89
C TYR A 153 -40.27 20.54 14.43
N GLU A 154 -39.67 19.74 13.56
CA GLU A 154 -39.05 18.47 13.92
C GLU A 154 -37.53 18.65 13.84
N SER A 155 -36.85 18.52 14.97
CA SER A 155 -35.40 18.37 14.95
C SER A 155 -35.07 16.92 14.59
N THR A 156 -34.62 16.74 13.36
CA THR A 156 -34.14 15.46 12.83
C THR A 156 -32.86 14.99 13.56
N GLU A 157 -31.99 14.18 12.95
CA GLU A 157 -30.70 13.74 13.53
C GLU A 157 -29.66 14.87 13.68
N ASN A 158 -30.14 16.10 13.87
CA ASN A 158 -29.49 17.38 13.66
C ASN A 158 -29.64 18.33 14.86
N SER A 159 -30.15 17.89 16.01
CA SER A 159 -30.16 18.71 17.23
C SER A 159 -29.02 18.36 18.18
N GLU A 160 -28.26 19.38 18.54
CA GLU A 160 -27.08 19.31 19.40
C GLU A 160 -27.08 20.57 20.28
N LYS A 161 -26.74 20.40 21.56
CA LYS A 161 -26.80 21.49 22.54
C LYS A 161 -25.97 22.70 22.08
N GLY A 162 -26.59 23.89 22.14
CA GLY A 162 -26.00 25.15 21.72
C GLY A 162 -26.18 25.47 20.23
N TYR A 163 -26.80 24.61 19.44
CA TYR A 163 -27.14 24.90 18.04
C TYR A 163 -28.65 25.04 17.86
N SER A 164 -29.04 26.06 17.11
CA SER A 164 -30.40 26.28 16.64
C SER A 164 -30.74 25.38 15.46
N ILE A 165 -32.03 25.36 15.10
CA ILE A 165 -32.52 24.91 13.81
C ILE A 165 -33.00 26.10 12.96
N GLU A 166 -32.69 26.06 11.66
CA GLU A 166 -32.99 27.08 10.65
C GLU A 166 -33.91 26.50 9.57
N TRP A 167 -34.73 27.35 8.93
CA TRP A 167 -35.63 26.92 7.84
C TRP A 167 -34.93 26.86 6.47
N ASP A 168 -34.85 25.65 5.90
CA ASP A 168 -34.36 25.43 4.53
C ASP A 168 -35.50 25.32 3.53
N GLU A 169 -35.82 26.45 2.86
CA GLU A 169 -36.77 26.53 1.75
C GLU A 169 -36.53 25.46 0.67
N LYS A 170 -35.27 25.16 0.33
CA LYS A 170 -34.92 24.22 -0.76
C LYS A 170 -35.18 22.77 -0.38
N GLY A 171 -35.11 22.47 0.92
CA GLY A 171 -35.44 21.16 1.48
C GLY A 171 -36.85 21.07 2.06
N ASN A 172 -37.59 22.19 2.10
CA ASN A 172 -38.85 22.38 2.82
C ASN A 172 -38.84 21.76 4.23
N ARG A 173 -37.77 22.04 5.00
CA ARG A 173 -37.53 21.43 6.31
C ARG A 173 -36.59 22.23 7.20
N TRP A 174 -36.65 21.96 8.50
CA TRP A 174 -35.67 22.43 9.48
C TRP A 174 -34.32 21.68 9.36
N LYS A 175 -33.22 22.40 9.61
CA LYS A 175 -31.82 21.90 9.66
C LYS A 175 -31.05 22.51 10.81
N LYS A 176 -30.00 21.86 11.31
CA LYS A 176 -29.08 22.49 12.28
C LYS A 176 -28.41 23.71 11.66
N SER A 177 -28.25 24.77 12.44
CA SER A 177 -27.26 25.81 12.19
C SER A 177 -25.82 25.25 12.17
N TRP A 178 -24.95 25.89 11.38
CA TRP A 178 -23.51 25.62 11.36
C TRP A 178 -22.74 26.47 12.38
N ILE A 179 -23.40 27.42 13.03
CA ILE A 179 -22.80 28.39 13.94
C ILE A 179 -23.27 28.11 15.37
N LEU A 180 -22.31 27.96 16.28
CA LEU A 180 -22.61 27.77 17.70
C LEU A 180 -23.29 29.04 18.27
N GLY A 181 -24.42 28.84 18.93
CA GLY A 181 -25.35 29.89 19.34
C GLY A 181 -26.21 30.47 18.22
N GLY A 182 -26.23 29.87 17.02
CA GLY A 182 -27.09 30.30 15.91
C GLY A 182 -26.70 31.61 15.21
N THR A 183 -27.59 32.11 14.36
CA THR A 183 -27.48 33.31 13.51
C THR A 183 -28.57 34.37 13.77
N PRO A 184 -28.93 34.69 15.03
CA PRO A 184 -29.97 35.68 15.31
C PRO A 184 -29.65 37.03 14.65
N GLY A 185 -30.61 37.59 13.93
CA GLY A 185 -30.51 38.86 13.19
C GLY A 185 -29.69 38.79 11.90
N GLU A 186 -29.15 37.63 11.55
CA GLU A 186 -28.34 37.41 10.35
C GLU A 186 -29.07 36.48 9.37
N LYS A 187 -28.46 36.23 8.22
CA LYS A 187 -28.98 35.22 7.29
C LYS A 187 -28.55 33.83 7.77
N LYS A 188 -29.47 32.88 7.64
CA LYS A 188 -29.27 31.43 7.85
C LYS A 188 -27.87 30.95 7.46
N SER A 189 -27.25 30.17 8.33
CA SER A 189 -25.82 29.88 8.24
C SER A 189 -25.47 29.00 7.03
N GLU A 190 -24.34 29.31 6.39
CA GLU A 190 -23.73 28.42 5.40
C GLU A 190 -22.63 27.56 6.04
N PRO A 191 -22.43 26.31 5.58
CA PRO A 191 -21.38 25.44 6.10
C PRO A 191 -19.99 26.06 5.85
N LYS A 192 -19.23 26.33 6.93
CA LYS A 192 -17.84 26.84 6.84
C LYS A 192 -17.05 25.98 5.86
N LYS A 193 -16.43 26.61 4.86
CA LYS A 193 -15.73 25.91 3.78
C LYS A 193 -14.32 25.51 4.22
N TYR A 194 -14.23 24.39 4.93
CA TYR A 194 -12.97 23.72 5.25
C TYR A 194 -12.26 23.22 3.99
N PHE A 195 -10.93 23.32 3.96
CA PHE A 195 -10.12 22.85 2.85
C PHE A 195 -9.84 21.35 3.00
N SER A 196 -9.97 20.58 1.91
CA SER A 196 -9.56 19.17 1.89
C SER A 196 -8.10 18.99 1.48
N GLU A 197 -7.24 19.86 2.02
CA GLU A 197 -5.80 19.93 1.75
C GLU A 197 -4.99 19.64 3.04
N ILE A 198 -5.64 18.93 3.98
CA ILE A 198 -5.08 18.37 5.20
C ILE A 198 -5.14 16.84 5.08
N GLU A 199 -4.04 16.14 5.29
CA GLU A 199 -3.99 14.67 5.30
C GLU A 199 -3.35 14.12 6.58
N ILE A 200 -3.68 12.87 6.91
CA ILE A 200 -2.93 12.11 7.92
C ILE A 200 -1.57 11.75 7.30
N ASN A 201 -0.46 12.05 7.98
CA ASN A 201 0.90 11.96 7.42
C ASN A 201 1.78 10.89 8.08
N GLU A 202 1.70 10.75 9.40
CA GLU A 202 2.37 9.70 10.18
C GLU A 202 1.41 9.15 11.25
N ILE A 203 1.44 7.84 11.49
CA ILE A 203 0.77 7.17 12.61
C ILE A 203 1.78 6.29 13.33
N PHE A 204 1.92 6.45 14.64
CA PHE A 204 2.79 5.64 15.48
C PHE A 204 1.97 4.79 16.47
N PRO A 205 1.64 3.52 16.12
CA PRO A 205 0.72 2.72 16.91
C PRO A 205 1.37 1.92 18.04
N ASN A 206 2.65 1.53 17.90
CA ASN A 206 3.30 0.54 18.77
C ASN A 206 4.57 1.10 19.46
N PRO A 207 4.42 2.03 20.41
CA PRO A 207 5.55 2.61 21.15
C PRO A 207 6.23 1.61 22.09
N GLU A 208 7.50 1.85 22.39
CA GLU A 208 8.14 1.27 23.56
C GLU A 208 7.81 2.03 24.86
N LYS A 209 8.04 1.37 26.01
CA LYS A 209 7.84 1.95 27.33
C LYS A 209 8.63 3.26 27.46
N GLY A 210 7.93 4.37 27.69
CA GLY A 210 8.50 5.73 27.75
C GLY A 210 8.31 6.56 26.48
N LYS A 211 7.72 5.99 25.42
CA LYS A 211 7.12 6.72 24.29
C LYS A 211 5.60 6.52 24.32
N THR A 212 4.87 7.42 23.67
CA THR A 212 3.41 7.32 23.51
C THR A 212 3.03 7.22 22.03
N GLU A 213 1.81 6.75 21.76
CA GLU A 213 1.20 6.75 20.43
C GLU A 213 0.98 8.18 19.93
N TYR A 214 1.06 8.39 18.61
CA TYR A 214 0.65 9.66 17.99
C TYR A 214 0.03 9.47 16.60
N ILE A 215 -0.74 10.48 16.19
CA ILE A 215 -1.28 10.67 14.85
C ILE A 215 -0.84 12.07 14.43
N GLU A 216 -0.22 12.19 13.27
CA GLU A 216 0.18 13.47 12.68
C GLU A 216 -0.67 13.82 11.47
N LEU A 217 -1.00 15.09 11.34
CA LEU A 217 -1.58 15.70 10.15
C LEU A 217 -0.55 16.59 9.44
N TYR A 218 -0.63 16.67 8.11
CA TYR A 218 0.14 17.57 7.27
C TYR A 218 -0.81 18.47 6.45
N ASN A 219 -0.49 19.77 6.37
CA ASN A 219 -1.23 20.74 5.57
C ASN A 219 -0.49 21.03 4.26
N PHE A 220 -0.87 20.36 3.17
CA PHE A 220 -0.28 20.57 1.85
C PHE A 220 -0.87 21.78 1.10
N SER A 221 -1.73 22.58 1.74
CA SER A 221 -2.28 23.81 1.16
C SER A 221 -1.30 24.98 1.18
N LYS A 222 -1.73 26.10 0.59
CA LYS A 222 -1.02 27.40 0.67
C LYS A 222 -1.60 28.35 1.73
N LYS A 223 -2.35 27.83 2.70
CA LYS A 223 -3.00 28.61 3.76
C LYS A 223 -2.88 27.93 5.12
N ASN A 224 -2.96 28.71 6.19
CA ASN A 224 -3.16 28.14 7.51
C ASN A 224 -4.61 27.67 7.61
N GLU A 225 -4.84 26.47 8.13
CA GLU A 225 -6.18 25.95 8.41
C GLU A 225 -6.41 25.92 9.92
N ASP A 226 -7.63 26.29 10.31
CA ASP A 226 -8.13 26.18 11.67
C ASP A 226 -8.81 24.83 11.86
N LEU A 227 -8.17 23.94 12.64
CA LEU A 227 -8.65 22.59 12.94
C LEU A 227 -9.67 22.57 14.08
N SER A 228 -10.06 23.70 14.68
CA SER A 228 -11.01 23.73 15.80
C SER A 228 -12.30 22.98 15.46
N GLY A 229 -12.68 22.01 16.32
CA GLY A 229 -13.87 21.17 16.13
C GLY A 229 -13.75 20.05 15.09
N TRP A 230 -12.62 19.91 14.37
CA TRP A 230 -12.39 18.74 13.52
C TRP A 230 -12.32 17.46 14.37
N ILE A 231 -12.48 16.29 13.75
CA ILE A 231 -12.59 15.01 14.46
C ILE A 231 -11.61 13.98 13.90
N LEU A 232 -10.67 13.51 14.74
CA LEU A 232 -9.93 12.26 14.52
C LEU A 232 -10.71 11.10 15.13
N LYS A 233 -10.77 9.96 14.43
CA LYS A 233 -11.56 8.79 14.86
C LYS A 233 -10.93 7.46 14.41
N ASP A 234 -11.13 6.39 15.18
CA ASP A 234 -10.84 4.99 14.81
C ASP A 234 -12.09 4.28 14.18
N GLU A 235 -12.02 2.97 13.90
CA GLU A 235 -13.21 2.19 13.47
C GLU A 235 -14.22 1.92 14.62
N SER A 236 -13.91 2.24 15.87
CA SER A 236 -14.80 1.98 17.03
C SER A 236 -15.99 2.95 17.12
N LYS A 237 -16.90 2.73 18.07
CA LYS A 237 -18.03 3.66 18.33
C LYS A 237 -17.69 4.80 19.30
N THR A 238 -16.62 4.67 20.06
CA THR A 238 -16.28 5.54 21.20
C THR A 238 -14.99 6.32 21.01
N GLY A 239 -14.07 5.82 20.17
CA GLY A 239 -12.78 6.43 19.90
C GLY A 239 -12.86 7.63 18.97
N LYS A 240 -13.22 8.80 19.54
CA LYS A 240 -13.11 10.11 18.89
C LYS A 240 -12.20 11.06 19.68
N TYR A 241 -11.50 11.91 18.96
CA TYR A 241 -10.82 13.10 19.46
C TYR A 241 -11.36 14.29 18.69
N VAL A 242 -11.77 15.34 19.39
CA VAL A 242 -12.21 16.61 18.79
C VAL A 242 -11.10 17.63 19.05
N PHE A 243 -10.62 18.29 18.01
CA PHE A 243 -9.56 19.29 18.14
C PHE A 243 -10.09 20.50 18.94
N PRO A 244 -9.36 20.97 19.97
CA PRO A 244 -9.76 22.13 20.77
C PRO A 244 -9.69 23.42 19.94
N ASN A 245 -10.27 24.49 20.48
CA ASN A 245 -10.17 25.82 19.90
C ASN A 245 -8.71 26.26 19.69
N ASP A 246 -8.49 27.11 18.69
CA ASP A 246 -7.19 27.67 18.30
C ASP A 246 -6.16 26.62 17.81
N SER A 247 -6.63 25.43 17.39
CA SER A 247 -5.81 24.37 16.78
C SER A 247 -5.40 24.72 15.34
N ILE A 248 -4.46 25.64 15.16
CA ILE A 248 -4.05 26.12 13.83
C ILE A 248 -2.87 25.30 13.28
N ILE A 249 -3.04 24.74 12.07
CA ILE A 249 -1.95 24.13 11.28
C ILE A 249 -1.55 25.08 10.14
N LYS A 250 -0.28 25.48 10.05
CA LYS A 250 0.16 26.47 9.04
C LYS A 250 0.29 25.83 7.65
N ALA A 251 0.38 26.66 6.61
CA ALA A 251 0.64 26.20 5.24
C ALA A 251 1.99 25.46 5.15
N GLY A 252 2.00 24.21 4.67
CA GLY A 252 3.21 23.38 4.57
C GLY A 252 3.77 22.92 5.92
N ASP A 253 2.96 22.92 6.98
CA ASP A 253 3.34 22.63 8.36
C ASP A 253 2.64 21.36 8.89
N TYR A 254 3.13 20.82 9.99
CA TYR A 254 2.68 19.56 10.60
C TYR A 254 1.94 19.80 11.92
N PHE A 255 1.01 18.91 12.28
CA PHE A 255 0.28 18.97 13.56
C PHE A 255 0.20 17.57 14.18
N VAL A 256 0.92 17.36 15.28
CA VAL A 256 1.00 16.07 15.96
C VAL A 256 0.03 16.02 17.14
N VAL A 257 -0.89 15.07 17.11
CA VAL A 257 -1.75 14.74 18.25
C VAL A 257 -1.19 13.49 18.93
N TYR A 258 -0.70 13.64 20.16
CA TYR A 258 -0.24 12.52 20.98
C TYR A 258 -1.41 11.88 21.76
N LYS A 259 -1.22 10.63 22.18
CA LYS A 259 -2.05 9.95 23.18
C LYS A 259 -1.55 10.25 24.59
N LYS A 260 -2.46 10.39 25.56
CA LYS A 260 -2.12 10.60 26.97
C LYS A 260 -2.23 9.31 27.80
N GLU A 261 -1.29 9.08 28.71
CA GLU A 261 -1.33 7.94 29.65
C GLU A 261 -2.21 8.20 30.90
N LYS A 262 -2.76 9.40 31.06
CA LYS A 262 -3.53 9.86 32.23
C LYS A 262 -4.66 10.78 31.79
N GLU A 263 -5.74 10.84 32.56
CA GLU A 263 -6.91 11.67 32.24
C GLU A 263 -6.63 13.18 32.45
N ASP A 264 -7.61 14.04 32.18
CA ASP A 264 -7.57 15.50 32.37
C ASP A 264 -6.50 16.28 31.56
N ASP A 265 -6.50 16.14 30.23
CA ASP A 265 -6.06 17.20 29.29
C ASP A 265 -6.83 16.99 27.97
N GLU A 266 -7.28 18.08 27.35
CA GLU A 266 -8.08 18.08 26.12
C GLU A 266 -7.21 18.04 24.85
N LYS A 267 -5.89 18.21 24.96
CA LYS A 267 -4.93 18.26 23.84
C LYS A 267 -4.50 16.90 23.28
N PHE A 268 -5.08 15.81 23.77
CA PHE A 268 -4.62 14.45 23.50
C PHE A 268 -5.78 13.52 23.11
N PHE A 269 -5.54 12.59 22.18
CA PHE A 269 -6.53 11.56 21.88
C PHE A 269 -6.55 10.46 22.96
N LYS A 270 -7.75 9.87 23.16
CA LYS A 270 -8.02 8.91 24.24
C LYS A 270 -8.24 7.47 23.75
N PHE A 271 -8.40 7.25 22.44
CA PHE A 271 -8.48 5.91 21.87
C PHE A 271 -7.10 5.25 21.77
N SER A 272 -7.08 3.96 21.43
CA SER A 272 -5.83 3.21 21.25
C SER A 272 -5.67 2.78 19.81
N LEU A 273 -4.48 2.99 19.26
CA LEU A 273 -4.10 2.46 17.96
C LEU A 273 -3.81 0.96 18.09
N ASN A 274 -4.22 0.18 17.08
CA ASN A 274 -4.12 -1.27 17.13
C ASN A 274 -2.71 -1.74 16.74
N ASN A 275 -2.04 -2.44 17.68
CA ASN A 275 -0.71 -2.99 17.47
C ASN A 275 -0.67 -4.18 16.48
N SER A 276 -1.81 -4.82 16.23
CA SER A 276 -1.97 -5.97 15.34
C SER A 276 -3.39 -6.00 14.75
N GLY A 277 -3.57 -6.76 13.66
CA GLY A 277 -4.85 -6.78 12.93
C GLY A 277 -5.03 -5.57 12.01
N ASN A 278 -6.23 -5.41 11.45
CA ASN A 278 -6.56 -4.25 10.62
C ASN A 278 -7.08 -3.10 11.47
N GLU A 279 -6.74 -1.87 11.11
CA GLU A 279 -7.30 -0.65 11.71
C GLU A 279 -7.44 0.44 10.65
N SER A 280 -8.42 1.35 10.81
CA SER A 280 -8.49 2.58 10.00
C SER A 280 -8.68 3.82 10.88
N VAL A 281 -7.83 4.82 10.66
CA VAL A 281 -7.95 6.14 11.28
C VAL A 281 -8.53 7.13 10.25
N TYR A 282 -9.47 7.94 10.70
CA TYR A 282 -10.25 8.88 9.89
C TYR A 282 -10.08 10.30 10.43
N LEU A 283 -10.02 11.27 9.52
CA LEU A 283 -10.10 12.69 9.80
C LEU A 283 -11.37 13.26 9.15
N PHE A 284 -12.26 13.81 9.97
CA PHE A 284 -13.47 14.52 9.52
C PHE A 284 -13.35 16.02 9.83
N ASN A 285 -13.88 16.85 8.94
CA ASN A 285 -14.10 18.27 9.25
C ASN A 285 -15.40 18.47 10.06
N PRO A 286 -15.64 19.65 10.66
CA PRO A 286 -16.84 19.94 11.44
C PRO A 286 -18.16 19.82 10.66
N ASN A 287 -18.13 19.78 9.32
CA ASN A 287 -19.32 19.53 8.50
C ASN A 287 -19.62 18.01 8.33
N GLY A 288 -18.90 17.13 9.04
CA GLY A 288 -19.06 15.68 8.97
C GLY A 288 -18.50 15.03 7.70
N LYS A 289 -17.76 15.77 6.86
CA LYS A 289 -17.14 15.23 5.65
C LYS A 289 -15.82 14.54 6.00
N GLU A 290 -15.62 13.30 5.54
CA GLU A 290 -14.31 12.64 5.54
C GLU A 290 -13.33 13.45 4.67
N VAL A 291 -12.21 13.86 5.27
CA VAL A 291 -11.15 14.64 4.62
C VAL A 291 -9.95 13.75 4.31
N SER A 292 -9.56 12.89 5.25
CA SER A 292 -8.45 11.95 5.08
C SER A 292 -8.74 10.65 5.81
N LYS A 293 -8.19 9.55 5.29
CA LYS A 293 -8.33 8.20 5.85
C LYS A 293 -7.05 7.41 5.63
N MET A 294 -6.60 6.76 6.68
CA MET A 294 -5.44 5.88 6.71
C MET A 294 -5.90 4.49 7.15
N LYS A 295 -5.44 3.42 6.48
CA LYS A 295 -5.73 2.03 6.86
C LYS A 295 -4.44 1.21 6.89
N TYR A 296 -4.22 0.46 7.96
CA TYR A 296 -2.97 -0.27 8.21
C TYR A 296 -3.20 -1.65 8.85
N LEU A 297 -2.12 -2.45 8.90
CA LEU A 297 -2.10 -3.83 9.42
C LEU A 297 -1.18 -3.93 10.65
N GLY A 298 -1.57 -3.31 11.76
CA GLY A 298 -0.76 -3.25 12.99
C GLY A 298 0.59 -2.57 12.79
N SER A 299 1.53 -2.73 13.73
CA SER A 299 2.93 -2.43 13.44
C SER A 299 3.88 -3.20 14.35
N ASN A 300 5.13 -3.31 13.91
CA ASN A 300 6.22 -3.73 14.78
C ASN A 300 6.49 -2.64 15.84
N LYS A 301 7.05 -3.06 16.98
CA LYS A 301 7.40 -2.14 18.07
C LYS A 301 8.43 -1.11 17.61
N ASN A 302 8.22 0.17 17.95
CA ASN A 302 8.99 1.34 17.48
C ASN A 302 8.93 1.61 15.96
N ILE A 303 7.98 1.02 15.23
CA ILE A 303 7.78 1.28 13.79
C ILE A 303 6.49 2.08 13.58
N SER A 304 6.61 3.27 12.99
CA SER A 304 5.48 4.08 12.52
C SER A 304 5.06 3.68 11.10
N TRP A 305 3.91 4.19 10.68
CA TRP A 305 3.47 4.22 9.29
C TRP A 305 3.51 5.67 8.80
N ASN A 306 4.16 5.89 7.67
CA ASN A 306 4.48 7.21 7.12
C ASN A 306 4.03 7.27 5.64
N PHE A 307 3.52 8.41 5.20
CA PHE A 307 3.09 8.62 3.81
C PHE A 307 4.22 9.16 2.93
N ASP A 308 4.56 8.46 1.84
CA ASP A 308 5.66 8.85 0.92
C ASP A 308 5.20 9.79 -0.23
N GLY A 309 4.05 10.44 -0.05
CA GLY A 309 3.36 11.23 -1.07
C GLY A 309 2.66 10.39 -2.14
N LYS A 310 2.71 9.05 -2.08
CA LYS A 310 2.03 8.13 -3.02
C LYS A 310 1.41 6.92 -2.34
N LYS A 311 2.03 6.40 -1.29
CA LYS A 311 1.60 5.23 -0.52
C LYS A 311 2.06 5.33 0.94
N TRP A 312 1.44 4.52 1.77
CA TRP A 312 1.91 4.26 3.12
C TRP A 312 3.08 3.27 3.10
N ARG A 313 4.09 3.54 3.92
CA ARG A 313 5.24 2.67 4.22
C ARG A 313 5.43 2.57 5.72
N GLN A 314 6.10 1.53 6.18
CA GLN A 314 6.58 1.47 7.56
C GLN A 314 7.91 2.22 7.68
N SER A 315 8.19 2.84 8.82
CA SER A 315 9.48 3.50 9.09
C SER A 315 10.01 3.22 10.49
N LYS A 316 11.33 3.12 10.59
CA LYS A 316 12.08 3.16 11.86
C LYS A 316 12.43 4.59 12.29
N PHE A 317 12.16 5.58 11.44
CA PHE A 317 12.38 6.99 11.68
C PHE A 317 11.05 7.65 12.06
N LEU A 318 10.87 7.93 13.35
CA LEU A 318 9.75 8.72 13.83
C LEU A 318 10.01 10.20 13.45
N THR A 319 9.04 10.86 12.83
CA THR A 319 9.18 12.22 12.29
C THR A 319 8.13 13.23 12.79
N PRO A 320 7.74 13.24 14.09
CA PRO A 320 6.70 14.12 14.58
C PRO A 320 7.11 15.60 14.48
N GLY A 321 6.38 16.36 13.65
CA GLY A 321 6.61 17.77 13.34
C GLY A 321 7.48 18.03 12.11
N GLU A 322 7.86 17.01 11.35
CA GLU A 322 8.98 17.04 10.40
C GLU A 322 8.68 16.26 9.11
N GLU A 323 9.47 16.50 8.04
CA GLU A 323 9.31 15.73 6.79
C GLU A 323 9.62 14.23 7.01
N ASN A 324 8.70 13.39 6.53
CA ASN A 324 8.73 11.92 6.62
C ASN A 324 10.05 11.33 6.09
N LYS A 325 10.72 10.52 6.90
CA LYS A 325 11.99 9.86 6.57
C LYS A 325 11.81 8.35 6.45
N PHE A 326 12.44 7.74 5.45
CA PHE A 326 12.25 6.33 5.08
C PHE A 326 13.59 5.61 4.90
N ASN A 327 13.56 4.29 5.09
CA ASN A 327 14.70 3.42 4.77
C ASN A 327 14.88 3.26 3.24
N ASN A 328 16.09 2.92 2.81
CA ASN A 328 16.32 2.40 1.47
C ASN A 328 15.90 0.93 1.42
N LEU A 329 14.90 0.59 0.62
CA LEU A 329 14.44 -0.79 0.49
C LEU A 329 15.57 -1.72 -0.02
N PRO A 330 15.75 -2.93 0.56
CA PRO A 330 16.81 -3.86 0.16
C PRO A 330 16.81 -4.23 -1.34
N GLU A 331 17.99 -4.26 -1.95
CA GLU A 331 18.19 -4.77 -3.30
C GLU A 331 18.31 -6.30 -3.26
N VAL A 332 17.35 -6.99 -3.87
CA VAL A 332 17.20 -8.45 -3.80
C VAL A 332 17.33 -9.09 -5.18
N LYS A 333 18.29 -10.01 -5.32
CA LYS A 333 18.53 -10.82 -6.52
C LYS A 333 18.46 -12.30 -6.16
N LEU A 334 17.80 -13.10 -7.01
CA LEU A 334 17.60 -14.52 -6.77
C LEU A 334 18.47 -15.37 -7.70
N LYS A 335 18.86 -16.56 -7.21
CA LYS A 335 19.43 -17.66 -8.00
C LYS A 335 18.71 -18.94 -7.57
N ILE A 336 17.95 -19.55 -8.47
CA ILE A 336 17.27 -20.83 -8.27
C ILE A 336 17.66 -21.75 -9.44
N ASP A 337 17.70 -23.06 -9.22
CA ASP A 337 17.88 -24.02 -10.32
C ASP A 337 16.76 -23.88 -11.38
N GLU A 338 17.15 -23.90 -12.66
CA GLU A 338 16.25 -23.74 -13.83
C GLU A 338 15.19 -24.84 -13.90
N ASP A 339 15.60 -26.09 -13.63
CA ASP A 339 14.75 -27.28 -13.59
C ASP A 339 14.55 -27.71 -12.12
N VAL A 340 13.29 -27.83 -11.65
CA VAL A 340 12.99 -28.44 -10.34
C VAL A 340 12.30 -29.80 -10.54
N TYR A 341 12.77 -30.81 -9.82
CA TYR A 341 12.33 -32.19 -10.01
C TYR A 341 11.89 -32.88 -8.72
N LYS A 342 10.83 -33.70 -8.82
CA LYS A 342 10.28 -34.50 -7.73
C LYS A 342 11.35 -35.38 -7.06
N ASN A 343 11.40 -35.34 -5.73
CA ASN A 343 12.33 -36.08 -4.87
C ASN A 343 13.82 -35.79 -5.10
N ILE A 344 14.16 -34.67 -5.74
CA ILE A 344 15.52 -34.18 -5.93
C ILE A 344 15.64 -32.80 -5.27
N TYR A 345 16.79 -32.50 -4.68
CA TYR A 345 17.06 -31.17 -4.12
C TYR A 345 17.31 -30.16 -5.24
N ALA A 346 16.56 -29.06 -5.24
CA ALA A 346 16.90 -27.86 -5.98
C ALA A 346 17.53 -26.82 -5.03
N ASP A 347 18.50 -26.08 -5.54
CA ASP A 347 19.17 -25.00 -4.80
C ASP A 347 18.35 -23.69 -4.89
N PHE A 348 18.26 -22.98 -3.76
CA PHE A 348 17.60 -21.69 -3.62
C PHE A 348 18.58 -20.72 -2.93
N GLU A 349 18.95 -19.64 -3.61
CA GLU A 349 19.84 -18.60 -3.11
C GLU A 349 19.26 -17.21 -3.34
N VAL A 350 19.34 -16.36 -2.31
CA VAL A 350 19.03 -14.93 -2.36
C VAL A 350 20.28 -14.13 -2.03
N GLU A 351 20.72 -13.30 -2.98
CA GLU A 351 21.68 -12.23 -2.76
C GLU A 351 20.87 -10.98 -2.39
N ALA A 352 20.89 -10.59 -1.11
CA ALA A 352 20.28 -9.35 -0.64
C ALA A 352 21.36 -8.33 -0.24
N LYS A 353 21.13 -7.05 -0.53
CA LYS A 353 22.01 -5.95 -0.14
C LYS A 353 21.19 -4.78 0.39
N ASP A 354 21.72 -4.17 1.44
CA ASP A 354 21.14 -3.01 2.08
C ASP A 354 22.06 -1.79 1.91
N LYS A 355 21.49 -0.59 1.73
CA LYS A 355 22.26 0.66 1.55
C LYS A 355 22.55 1.37 2.87
N ASP A 356 21.62 1.27 3.81
CA ASP A 356 21.73 1.81 5.17
C ASP A 356 22.52 0.86 6.09
N LYS A 357 22.85 -0.33 5.57
CA LYS A 357 23.63 -1.43 6.17
C LYS A 357 22.89 -2.13 7.31
N ASP A 358 21.55 -2.16 7.23
CA ASP A 358 20.72 -2.86 8.20
C ASP A 358 20.95 -4.38 8.23
N LYS A 359 20.64 -4.99 9.38
CA LYS A 359 20.73 -6.45 9.56
C LYS A 359 19.51 -7.15 8.97
N LEU A 360 19.60 -7.46 7.69
CA LEU A 360 18.58 -8.20 6.95
C LEU A 360 18.20 -9.54 7.60
N LYS A 361 16.90 -9.88 7.54
CA LYS A 361 16.34 -11.19 7.89
C LYS A 361 15.66 -11.79 6.67
N ILE A 362 15.92 -13.06 6.40
CA ILE A 362 15.39 -13.79 5.24
C ILE A 362 14.40 -14.87 5.70
N ALA A 363 13.29 -15.01 5.00
CA ALA A 363 12.34 -16.09 5.18
C ALA A 363 11.81 -16.57 3.81
N TRP A 364 12.22 -17.77 3.41
CA TRP A 364 11.66 -18.52 2.29
C TRP A 364 10.38 -19.23 2.69
N ASP A 365 9.40 -19.27 1.79
CA ASP A 365 8.27 -20.18 1.79
C ASP A 365 8.26 -20.93 0.45
N PHE A 366 8.31 -22.25 0.49
CA PHE A 366 8.41 -23.09 -0.71
C PHE A 366 7.05 -23.39 -1.35
N GLY A 367 5.94 -22.89 -0.80
CA GLY A 367 4.59 -23.08 -1.34
C GLY A 367 4.02 -24.49 -1.12
N ASP A 368 4.75 -25.37 -0.43
CA ASP A 368 4.32 -26.72 -0.03
C ASP A 368 4.14 -26.88 1.49
N GLY A 369 4.32 -25.79 2.24
CA GLY A 369 4.30 -25.73 3.71
C GLY A 369 5.69 -25.65 4.35
N HIS A 370 6.77 -26.01 3.64
CA HIS A 370 8.13 -25.91 4.16
C HIS A 370 8.68 -24.47 4.02
N LYS A 371 9.60 -24.11 4.92
CA LYS A 371 10.21 -22.77 5.01
C LYS A 371 11.70 -22.87 5.34
N SER A 372 12.45 -21.79 5.07
CA SER A 372 13.87 -21.69 5.39
C SER A 372 14.26 -20.25 5.73
N TYR A 373 15.25 -20.06 6.60
CA TYR A 373 15.70 -18.73 7.07
C TYR A 373 17.16 -18.42 6.68
N LEU A 374 17.69 -19.14 5.69
CA LEU A 374 19.07 -19.01 5.22
C LEU A 374 19.12 -18.31 3.86
N GLU A 375 20.18 -17.54 3.61
CA GLU A 375 20.45 -16.92 2.30
C GLU A 375 20.59 -17.97 1.19
N LYS A 376 21.26 -19.08 1.51
CA LYS A 376 21.51 -20.23 0.64
C LYS A 376 20.89 -21.45 1.28
N THR A 377 20.01 -22.14 0.57
CA THR A 377 19.25 -23.27 1.09
C THR A 377 18.87 -24.24 -0.04
N ARG A 378 18.32 -25.40 0.31
CA ARG A 378 17.92 -26.43 -0.65
C ARG A 378 16.62 -27.06 -0.22
N HIS A 379 15.72 -27.29 -1.17
CA HIS A 379 14.43 -27.94 -0.90
C HIS A 379 14.15 -29.06 -1.90
N LYS A 380 13.33 -30.04 -1.47
CA LYS A 380 13.05 -31.29 -2.19
C LYS A 380 11.56 -31.59 -2.15
N TYR A 381 10.87 -31.28 -3.24
CA TYR A 381 9.42 -31.47 -3.38
C TYR A 381 9.05 -32.95 -3.56
N GLU A 382 8.10 -33.44 -2.77
CA GLU A 382 7.68 -34.86 -2.81
C GLU A 382 6.65 -35.18 -3.90
N LYS A 383 5.98 -34.16 -4.44
CA LYS A 383 4.89 -34.27 -5.43
C LYS A 383 5.23 -33.48 -6.69
N GLU A 384 4.59 -33.84 -7.79
CA GLU A 384 4.68 -33.12 -9.08
C GLU A 384 3.61 -32.02 -9.12
N GLY A 385 3.90 -30.88 -9.77
CA GLY A 385 2.95 -29.78 -9.92
C GLY A 385 3.57 -28.38 -9.81
N ASN A 386 2.73 -27.36 -9.94
CA ASN A 386 3.16 -25.96 -9.82
C ASN A 386 3.15 -25.50 -8.35
N TYR A 387 4.21 -24.84 -7.92
CA TYR A 387 4.36 -24.28 -6.58
C TYR A 387 4.65 -22.77 -6.65
N PHE A 388 4.02 -21.99 -5.77
CA PHE A 388 4.29 -20.56 -5.62
C PHE A 388 5.31 -20.37 -4.50
N VAL A 389 6.57 -20.25 -4.87
CA VAL A 389 7.67 -19.97 -3.95
C VAL A 389 7.70 -18.47 -3.67
N SER A 390 8.03 -18.09 -2.44
CA SER A 390 8.35 -16.71 -2.10
C SER A 390 9.54 -16.60 -1.16
N VAL A 391 10.20 -15.45 -1.19
CA VAL A 391 11.17 -15.03 -0.18
C VAL A 391 10.83 -13.63 0.31
N LYS A 392 10.76 -13.48 1.62
CA LYS A 392 10.67 -12.19 2.33
C LYS A 392 12.07 -11.81 2.81
N VAL A 393 12.48 -10.57 2.53
CA VAL A 393 13.70 -9.93 3.05
C VAL A 393 13.27 -8.70 3.84
N PHE A 394 13.52 -8.69 5.14
CA PHE A 394 13.11 -7.63 6.08
C PHE A 394 14.33 -6.91 6.65
N ASP A 395 14.34 -5.58 6.62
CA ASP A 395 15.47 -4.74 7.07
C ASP A 395 15.44 -4.43 8.58
N GLY A 396 14.25 -4.35 9.16
CA GLY A 396 14.03 -3.87 10.54
C GLY A 396 12.79 -2.99 10.66
N SER A 397 12.44 -2.32 9.57
CA SER A 397 11.28 -1.44 9.35
C SER A 397 10.32 -2.00 8.29
N GLU A 398 10.83 -2.33 7.11
CA GLU A 398 10.06 -2.77 5.95
C GLU A 398 10.50 -4.16 5.47
N ASP A 399 9.65 -4.82 4.68
CA ASP A 399 10.05 -6.02 3.94
C ASP A 399 9.76 -5.94 2.44
N ILE A 400 10.65 -6.57 1.68
CA ILE A 400 10.45 -6.92 0.29
C ILE A 400 10.08 -8.39 0.21
N VAL A 401 8.94 -8.68 -0.41
CA VAL A 401 8.62 -10.02 -0.91
C VAL A 401 9.01 -10.13 -2.39
N ARG A 402 9.56 -11.27 -2.77
CA ARG A 402 9.69 -11.73 -4.16
C ARG A 402 9.01 -13.09 -4.26
N SER A 403 8.08 -13.24 -5.20
CA SER A 403 7.33 -14.48 -5.41
C SER A 403 7.42 -14.90 -6.87
N PHE A 404 7.50 -16.21 -7.11
CA PHE A 404 7.61 -16.79 -8.44
C PHE A 404 6.99 -18.18 -8.46
N ALA A 405 6.52 -18.63 -9.63
CA ALA A 405 6.07 -19.99 -9.83
C ALA A 405 7.25 -20.87 -10.25
N ILE A 406 7.28 -22.10 -9.74
CA ILE A 406 8.10 -23.20 -10.30
C ILE A 406 7.18 -24.34 -10.73
N ASN A 407 7.58 -25.11 -11.74
CA ASN A 407 6.97 -26.39 -12.08
C ASN A 407 7.87 -27.51 -11.58
N VAL A 408 7.36 -28.39 -10.73
CA VAL A 408 8.09 -29.57 -10.22
C VAL A 408 7.74 -30.76 -11.10
N GLU A 409 8.69 -31.14 -11.96
CA GLU A 409 8.50 -32.23 -12.92
C GLU A 409 9.02 -33.59 -12.43
N LYS A 410 8.59 -34.65 -13.09
CA LYS A 410 9.15 -35.99 -12.91
C LYS A 410 10.53 -36.07 -13.56
N TYR A 411 11.55 -36.44 -12.78
CA TYR A 411 12.93 -36.45 -13.27
C TYR A 411 13.11 -37.23 -14.59
N PRO A 412 13.62 -36.60 -15.66
CA PRO A 412 13.82 -37.24 -16.95
C PRO A 412 15.08 -38.12 -16.89
N ARG A 413 14.89 -39.39 -16.55
CA ARG A 413 15.92 -40.45 -16.56
C ARG A 413 16.43 -40.70 -17.99
N ARG A 414 17.30 -39.80 -18.45
CA ARG A 414 17.97 -39.80 -19.75
C ARG A 414 19.12 -40.81 -19.72
N GLU A 415 19.22 -41.63 -20.76
CA GLU A 415 20.20 -42.71 -20.84
C GLU A 415 21.64 -42.17 -20.96
N VAL A 416 22.44 -42.43 -19.92
CA VAL A 416 23.88 -42.12 -19.88
C VAL A 416 24.62 -43.40 -19.48
N LYS A 417 25.68 -43.75 -20.21
CA LYS A 417 26.51 -44.94 -19.97
C LYS A 417 27.94 -44.57 -19.65
N ILE A 418 28.67 -45.43 -18.96
CA ILE A 418 30.14 -45.37 -18.91
C ILE A 418 30.67 -46.07 -20.18
N VAL A 419 31.66 -45.48 -20.85
CA VAL A 419 32.28 -46.01 -22.09
C VAL A 419 33.80 -46.18 -22.02
N GLU A 420 34.45 -45.56 -21.02
CA GLU A 420 35.89 -45.64 -20.78
C GLU A 420 36.16 -45.50 -19.27
N ILE A 421 37.17 -46.21 -18.76
CA ILE A 421 37.65 -46.10 -17.37
C ILE A 421 39.18 -46.17 -17.34
N MET A 422 39.82 -45.32 -16.53
CA MET A 422 41.23 -45.39 -16.16
C MET A 422 41.35 -45.64 -14.64
N PRO A 423 41.61 -46.89 -14.19
CA PRO A 423 41.62 -47.30 -12.77
C PRO A 423 43.01 -47.64 -12.21
N ASN A 424 44.08 -47.42 -12.97
CA ASN A 424 45.46 -47.52 -12.51
C ASN A 424 46.38 -46.59 -13.33
N PRO A 425 46.22 -45.27 -13.22
CA PRO A 425 47.06 -44.29 -13.92
C PRO A 425 48.48 -44.23 -13.32
N SER A 426 49.48 -43.82 -14.10
CA SER A 426 50.81 -43.55 -13.54
C SER A 426 50.80 -42.32 -12.62
N GLY A 427 51.52 -42.42 -11.50
CA GLY A 427 51.60 -41.38 -10.46
C GLY A 427 50.84 -41.77 -9.20
N LEU A 428 50.10 -40.83 -8.62
CA LEU A 428 49.12 -41.11 -7.56
C LEU A 428 47.76 -41.38 -8.20
N ASP A 429 47.23 -42.60 -8.02
CA ASP A 429 45.88 -43.00 -8.47
C ASP A 429 44.84 -41.92 -8.17
N SER A 430 44.91 -41.39 -6.94
CA SER A 430 43.98 -40.40 -6.41
C SER A 430 43.75 -39.20 -7.31
N GLU A 431 44.74 -38.70 -8.06
CA GLU A 431 44.59 -37.47 -8.85
C GLU A 431 44.31 -37.71 -10.33
N ASN A 432 44.58 -38.91 -10.84
CA ASN A 432 44.55 -39.23 -12.28
C ASN A 432 43.45 -40.25 -12.68
N GLU A 433 42.77 -40.89 -11.73
CA GLU A 433 41.62 -41.77 -12.01
C GLU A 433 40.48 -41.02 -12.71
N TYR A 434 39.83 -41.69 -13.68
CA TYR A 434 38.66 -41.12 -14.36
C TYR A 434 37.70 -42.18 -14.92
N ILE A 435 36.47 -41.73 -15.18
CA ILE A 435 35.50 -42.43 -16.06
C ILE A 435 35.07 -41.49 -17.18
N THR A 436 34.88 -41.99 -18.40
CA THR A 436 34.22 -41.23 -19.49
C THR A 436 32.77 -41.71 -19.61
N VAL A 437 31.84 -40.76 -19.52
CA VAL A 437 30.40 -41.02 -19.64
C VAL A 437 29.84 -40.45 -20.94
N LYS A 438 28.97 -41.22 -21.60
CA LYS A 438 28.32 -40.91 -22.87
C LYS A 438 26.83 -40.68 -22.69
N ASN A 439 26.31 -39.59 -23.22
CA ASN A 439 24.87 -39.33 -23.30
C ASN A 439 24.29 -39.98 -24.57
N ASP A 440 23.71 -41.17 -24.44
CA ASP A 440 23.05 -41.86 -25.56
C ASP A 440 21.61 -41.35 -25.80
N SER A 441 21.10 -40.45 -24.95
CA SER A 441 19.76 -39.87 -25.10
C SER A 441 19.71 -38.70 -26.10
N LYS A 442 18.55 -38.49 -26.72
CA LYS A 442 18.29 -37.43 -27.72
C LYS A 442 18.27 -35.99 -27.17
N LYS A 443 18.49 -35.77 -25.87
CA LYS A 443 18.49 -34.44 -25.23
C LYS A 443 19.77 -34.24 -24.41
N THR A 444 20.26 -33.01 -24.30
CA THR A 444 21.38 -32.66 -23.42
C THR A 444 21.10 -33.11 -21.98
N VAL A 445 22.06 -33.75 -21.32
CA VAL A 445 21.98 -34.14 -19.90
C VAL A 445 22.82 -33.18 -19.07
N ASN A 446 22.34 -32.78 -17.90
CA ASN A 446 23.16 -32.15 -16.86
C ASN A 446 23.45 -33.18 -15.76
N LEU A 447 24.72 -33.36 -15.39
CA LEU A 447 25.12 -34.29 -14.33
C LEU A 447 25.15 -33.67 -12.92
N LYS A 448 24.78 -32.40 -12.74
CA LYS A 448 24.61 -31.80 -11.40
C LYS A 448 23.72 -32.71 -10.53
N GLY A 449 24.21 -33.09 -9.36
CA GLY A 449 23.49 -33.93 -8.39
C GLY A 449 23.40 -35.42 -8.73
N TRP A 450 23.93 -35.89 -9.86
CA TRP A 450 24.17 -37.32 -10.08
C TRP A 450 25.28 -37.80 -9.14
N SER A 451 25.52 -39.12 -9.07
CA SER A 451 26.68 -39.65 -8.36
C SER A 451 27.35 -40.80 -9.09
N VAL A 452 28.67 -40.89 -8.93
CA VAL A 452 29.44 -42.10 -9.18
C VAL A 452 29.47 -42.87 -7.87
N ALA A 453 28.95 -44.08 -7.84
CA ALA A 453 29.14 -44.98 -6.72
C ALA A 453 30.19 -46.04 -7.08
N SER A 454 31.19 -46.26 -6.25
CA SER A 454 32.25 -47.24 -6.50
C SER A 454 32.61 -48.05 -5.24
N GLY A 455 33.20 -49.23 -5.45
CA GLY A 455 33.66 -50.12 -4.38
C GLY A 455 34.01 -51.51 -4.88
N ALA A 456 34.58 -52.36 -4.03
CA ALA A 456 35.02 -53.72 -4.42
C ALA A 456 33.87 -54.67 -4.79
N SER A 457 32.65 -54.42 -4.31
CA SER A 457 31.44 -55.16 -4.68
C SER A 457 30.21 -54.26 -4.63
N LYS A 458 29.08 -54.72 -5.19
CA LYS A 458 27.80 -54.00 -5.20
C LYS A 458 27.33 -53.61 -3.80
N ASP A 459 27.63 -54.44 -2.81
CA ASP A 459 27.22 -54.28 -1.41
C ASP A 459 28.21 -53.41 -0.61
N LYS A 460 29.30 -52.96 -1.24
CA LYS A 460 30.36 -52.11 -0.66
C LYS A 460 30.53 -50.80 -1.42
N LEU A 461 29.46 -50.32 -2.06
CA LEU A 461 29.44 -49.07 -2.83
C LEU A 461 29.39 -47.83 -1.93
N VAL A 462 30.44 -47.01 -1.97
CA VAL A 462 30.42 -45.63 -1.47
C VAL A 462 29.87 -44.72 -2.58
N ASN A 463 29.14 -43.66 -2.24
CA ASN A 463 28.42 -42.82 -3.21
C ASN A 463 29.01 -41.40 -3.27
N HIS A 464 29.57 -41.02 -4.41
CA HIS A 464 30.34 -39.80 -4.60
C HIS A 464 29.60 -38.81 -5.54
N PRO A 465 28.97 -37.74 -5.01
CA PRO A 465 28.17 -36.81 -5.81
C PRO A 465 28.99 -36.02 -6.84
N ILE A 466 28.36 -35.69 -7.96
CA ILE A 466 28.84 -34.73 -8.96
C ILE A 466 28.23 -33.36 -8.60
N TYR A 467 29.05 -32.47 -8.05
CA TYR A 467 28.58 -31.17 -7.56
C TYR A 467 28.43 -30.12 -8.68
N ASN A 468 29.25 -30.23 -9.73
CA ASN A 468 29.33 -29.25 -10.81
C ASN A 468 28.27 -29.48 -11.90
N SER A 469 27.86 -28.40 -12.57
CA SER A 469 26.93 -28.46 -13.70
C SER A 469 27.63 -28.88 -14.99
N ILE A 470 27.65 -30.18 -15.27
CA ILE A 470 28.28 -30.79 -16.45
C ILE A 470 27.20 -31.08 -17.50
N LYS A 471 27.04 -30.19 -18.49
CA LYS A 471 26.05 -30.31 -19.58
C LYS A 471 26.64 -31.08 -20.79
N ILE A 472 26.16 -32.30 -21.06
CA ILE A 472 26.60 -33.21 -22.15
C ILE A 472 25.54 -33.27 -23.25
N LYS A 473 25.86 -32.85 -24.48
CA LYS A 473 24.94 -32.90 -25.64
C LYS A 473 24.60 -34.34 -26.06
N SER A 474 23.52 -34.53 -26.81
CA SER A 474 23.12 -35.84 -27.39
C SER A 474 24.28 -36.50 -28.15
N GLY A 475 24.56 -37.77 -27.88
CA GLY A 475 25.68 -38.54 -28.45
C GLY A 475 27.07 -38.17 -27.92
N GLY A 476 27.19 -37.05 -27.19
CA GLY A 476 28.45 -36.53 -26.68
C GLY A 476 28.97 -37.28 -25.46
N GLU A 477 30.25 -37.06 -25.18
CA GLU A 477 31.00 -37.76 -24.13
C GLU A 477 31.71 -36.75 -23.22
N ARG A 478 31.95 -37.14 -21.97
CA ARG A 478 32.68 -36.32 -21.00
C ARG A 478 33.44 -37.18 -20.00
N ARG A 479 34.73 -36.88 -19.82
CA ARG A 479 35.55 -37.40 -18.72
C ARG A 479 35.13 -36.75 -17.40
N ILE A 480 34.89 -37.58 -16.39
CA ILE A 480 34.58 -37.24 -15.01
C ILE A 480 35.77 -37.66 -14.16
N THR A 481 36.29 -36.72 -13.38
CA THR A 481 37.53 -36.84 -12.59
C THR A 481 37.27 -36.50 -11.12
N ARG A 482 38.29 -36.59 -10.27
CA ARG A 482 38.24 -36.11 -8.87
C ARG A 482 37.80 -34.65 -8.71
N LYS A 483 38.01 -33.81 -9.73
CA LYS A 483 37.57 -32.39 -9.76
C LYS A 483 36.04 -32.26 -9.94
N ASP A 484 35.38 -33.34 -10.36
CA ASP A 484 33.94 -33.42 -10.61
C ASP A 484 33.23 -34.24 -9.52
N SER A 485 33.84 -35.35 -9.08
CA SER A 485 33.36 -36.23 -8.01
C SER A 485 34.52 -37.02 -7.38
N TYR A 486 34.59 -37.05 -6.04
CA TYR A 486 35.66 -37.68 -5.26
C TYR A 486 35.54 -39.22 -5.14
N PHE A 487 35.27 -39.93 -6.23
CA PHE A 487 35.32 -41.39 -6.26
C PHE A 487 36.78 -41.89 -6.26
N SER A 488 36.96 -43.17 -5.93
CA SER A 488 38.15 -43.93 -6.30
C SER A 488 37.76 -45.22 -7.00
N LEU A 489 38.67 -45.81 -7.77
CA LEU A 489 38.48 -47.08 -8.44
C LEU A 489 39.31 -48.16 -7.72
N GLY A 490 39.51 -49.30 -8.37
CA GLY A 490 40.30 -50.39 -7.79
C GLY A 490 41.19 -51.01 -8.86
N ASN A 491 42.50 -51.02 -8.63
CA ASN A 491 43.54 -51.42 -9.59
C ASN A 491 43.53 -52.93 -9.92
N LYS A 492 42.49 -53.68 -9.50
CA LYS A 492 42.26 -55.10 -9.80
C LYS A 492 40.78 -55.43 -10.03
N GLU A 493 39.88 -54.96 -9.18
CA GLU A 493 38.43 -55.12 -9.39
C GLU A 493 37.65 -53.96 -8.79
N ALA A 494 36.54 -53.59 -9.46
CA ALA A 494 35.57 -52.67 -8.92
C ALA A 494 34.16 -53.00 -9.45
N TYR A 495 33.15 -52.65 -8.65
CA TYR A 495 31.78 -52.46 -9.06
C TYR A 495 31.50 -50.95 -9.06
N ILE A 496 30.89 -50.45 -10.12
CA ILE A 496 30.66 -49.02 -10.34
C ILE A 496 29.22 -48.81 -10.80
N GLU A 497 28.51 -47.87 -10.19
CA GLU A 497 27.19 -47.43 -10.62
C GLU A 497 27.20 -45.93 -10.89
N LEU A 498 26.81 -45.51 -12.10
CA LEU A 498 26.38 -44.13 -12.35
C LEU A 498 24.92 -44.04 -11.90
N ARG A 499 24.61 -43.13 -10.98
CA ARG A 499 23.28 -42.97 -10.37
C ARG A 499 22.69 -41.60 -10.69
N TYR A 500 21.38 -41.59 -10.95
CA TYR A 500 20.56 -40.38 -11.08
C TYR A 500 20.47 -39.64 -9.72
N PRO A 501 20.08 -38.35 -9.70
CA PRO A 501 19.93 -37.60 -8.44
C PRO A 501 18.82 -38.13 -7.52
N ASP A 502 17.90 -38.98 -8.01
CA ASP A 502 16.93 -39.74 -7.18
C ASP A 502 17.52 -41.02 -6.56
N GLY A 503 18.84 -41.18 -6.62
CA GLY A 503 19.61 -42.30 -6.07
C GLY A 503 19.59 -43.58 -6.91
N LYS A 504 18.80 -43.63 -7.99
CA LYS A 504 18.61 -44.87 -8.77
C LYS A 504 19.72 -45.06 -9.79
N VAL A 505 20.07 -46.32 -10.04
CA VAL A 505 21.08 -46.71 -11.03
C VAL A 505 20.64 -46.29 -12.44
N ALA A 506 21.49 -45.51 -13.12
CA ALA A 506 21.38 -45.18 -14.54
C ALA A 506 22.18 -46.16 -15.39
N TYR A 507 23.38 -46.53 -14.93
CA TYR A 507 24.26 -47.51 -15.55
C TYR A 507 25.09 -48.21 -14.47
N SER A 508 25.49 -49.46 -14.70
CA SER A 508 26.47 -50.14 -13.86
C SER A 508 27.49 -50.93 -14.67
N LEU A 509 28.70 -51.03 -14.11
CA LEU A 509 29.81 -51.79 -14.67
C LEU A 509 30.52 -52.58 -13.56
N LYS A 510 31.08 -53.73 -13.92
CA LYS A 510 32.03 -54.48 -13.10
C LYS A 510 33.20 -54.92 -13.97
N TYR A 511 34.41 -54.77 -13.46
CA TYR A 511 35.60 -55.46 -13.98
C TYR A 511 36.29 -56.22 -12.84
N LYS A 512 37.07 -57.25 -13.18
CA LYS A 512 37.88 -58.04 -12.24
C LYS A 512 38.99 -58.77 -12.99
N GLU A 513 40.23 -58.38 -12.76
CA GLU A 513 41.40 -59.04 -13.31
C GLU A 513 42.00 -60.10 -12.37
N LYS A 514 42.76 -61.03 -12.97
CA LYS A 514 43.48 -62.08 -12.23
C LYS A 514 44.67 -61.52 -11.46
N GLU A 515 45.36 -60.56 -12.07
CA GLU A 515 46.54 -59.86 -11.55
C GLU A 515 46.19 -58.38 -11.30
N SER A 516 47.18 -57.52 -11.06
CA SER A 516 46.93 -56.07 -11.06
C SER A 516 46.79 -55.59 -12.50
N ILE A 517 45.89 -54.63 -12.73
CA ILE A 517 45.78 -53.91 -14.00
C ILE A 517 47.11 -53.17 -14.24
N LYS A 518 47.68 -53.22 -15.45
CA LYS A 518 48.95 -52.51 -15.74
C LYS A 518 48.75 -50.99 -15.66
N ASN A 519 49.80 -50.25 -15.31
CA ASN A 519 49.75 -48.79 -15.28
C ASN A 519 49.33 -48.23 -16.66
N ASN A 520 48.54 -47.16 -16.65
CA ASN A 520 47.93 -46.52 -17.83
C ASN A 520 47.00 -47.45 -18.65
N SER A 521 46.52 -48.58 -18.12
CA SER A 521 45.54 -49.40 -18.85
C SER A 521 44.14 -48.77 -18.80
N ILE A 522 43.57 -48.56 -19.97
CA ILE A 522 42.22 -48.05 -20.17
C ILE A 522 41.28 -49.21 -20.47
N LEU A 523 40.17 -49.31 -19.74
CA LEU A 523 39.06 -50.20 -20.06
C LEU A 523 38.05 -49.45 -20.93
N GLN A 524 37.97 -49.74 -22.21
CA GLN A 524 37.13 -49.02 -23.16
C GLN A 524 36.07 -49.93 -23.81
N LYS A 525 34.96 -49.35 -24.25
CA LYS A 525 33.93 -50.02 -25.06
C LYS A 525 33.51 -49.17 -26.26
N GLU A 526 34.09 -49.48 -27.41
CA GLU A 526 33.61 -48.95 -28.69
C GLU A 526 32.17 -49.39 -29.01
N LYS A 527 31.52 -48.64 -29.89
CA LYS A 527 30.15 -48.87 -30.35
C LYS A 527 30.00 -50.21 -31.06
N GLY A 528 29.51 -51.22 -30.35
CA GLY A 528 29.24 -52.57 -30.85
C GLY A 528 30.29 -53.62 -30.48
N LYS A 529 31.43 -53.21 -29.90
CA LYS A 529 32.46 -54.12 -29.37
C LYS A 529 32.14 -54.60 -27.95
N LYS A 530 32.99 -55.49 -27.42
CA LYS A 530 33.01 -55.86 -26.00
C LYS A 530 33.74 -54.77 -25.20
N TRP A 531 33.86 -54.97 -23.90
CA TRP A 531 34.82 -54.22 -23.09
C TRP A 531 36.21 -54.82 -23.34
N GLU A 532 37.16 -53.98 -23.72
CA GLU A 532 38.52 -54.36 -24.10
C GLU A 532 39.53 -53.47 -23.34
N TRP A 533 40.63 -54.07 -22.88
CA TRP A 533 41.73 -53.34 -22.23
C TRP A 533 42.71 -52.85 -23.28
N ILE A 534 43.00 -51.55 -23.26
CA ILE A 534 44.01 -50.90 -24.09
C ILE A 534 45.13 -50.44 -23.14
N VAL A 535 46.38 -50.79 -23.44
CA VAL A 535 47.54 -50.26 -22.71
C VAL A 535 48.01 -49.02 -23.47
N ASP A 536 48.06 -47.88 -22.80
CA ASP A 536 48.60 -46.64 -23.37
C ASP A 536 50.14 -46.69 -23.26
N GLU A 537 50.78 -47.32 -24.26
CA GLU A 537 52.25 -47.47 -24.35
C GLU A 537 52.91 -46.13 -24.68
N ILE A 538 53.16 -45.33 -23.64
CA ILE A 538 54.07 -44.19 -23.70
C ILE A 538 55.49 -44.74 -23.92
N GLU A 539 56.06 -44.50 -25.10
CA GLU A 539 57.46 -44.83 -25.39
C GLU A 539 58.39 -44.05 -24.44
N ASP A 540 59.08 -44.78 -23.57
CA ASP A 540 60.07 -44.24 -22.62
C ASP A 540 61.40 -43.98 -23.36
N ASP A 541 61.42 -42.91 -24.16
CA ASP A 541 62.47 -42.61 -25.13
C ASP A 541 63.84 -42.39 -24.46
N LYS A 542 64.67 -43.46 -24.46
CA LYS A 542 65.97 -43.53 -23.79
C LYS A 542 67.06 -44.08 -24.70
N ASN A 543 67.50 -43.25 -25.65
CA ASN A 543 68.91 -43.18 -26.07
C ASN A 543 69.21 -41.74 -26.54
N SER A 544 70.40 -41.16 -26.33
CA SER A 544 71.70 -41.83 -26.20
C SER A 544 72.68 -41.11 -25.23
N VAL A 545 73.52 -41.94 -24.61
CA VAL A 545 74.93 -41.69 -24.20
C VAL A 545 75.27 -40.35 -23.50
N ASN A 546 75.50 -40.47 -22.19
CA ASN A 546 76.25 -39.51 -21.38
C ASN A 546 77.78 -39.70 -21.60
N SER A 547 78.55 -38.61 -21.76
CA SER A 547 80.02 -38.64 -21.68
C SER A 547 80.54 -37.48 -20.82
N LYS A 548 81.57 -37.75 -20.00
CA LYS A 548 81.98 -36.89 -18.89
C LYS A 548 83.18 -36.01 -19.24
N ASN A 549 83.19 -34.76 -18.77
CA ASN A 549 84.05 -34.35 -17.65
C ASN A 549 83.75 -32.91 -17.18
N THR A 550 84.17 -32.40 -16.02
CA THR A 550 84.33 -32.85 -14.61
C THR A 550 84.98 -31.65 -13.86
N GLN A 551 84.94 -31.61 -12.50
CA GLN A 551 85.58 -30.62 -11.58
C GLN A 551 84.77 -29.35 -11.23
N THR A 552 84.67 -28.91 -9.96
CA THR A 552 84.73 -29.65 -8.67
C THR A 552 83.98 -28.87 -7.58
N THR A 553 83.68 -29.52 -6.45
CA THR A 553 83.11 -28.92 -5.23
C THR A 553 84.17 -28.45 -4.24
N GLU A 554 83.92 -27.36 -3.52
CA GLU A 554 84.45 -27.11 -2.16
C GLU A 554 83.35 -26.56 -1.24
N SER A 555 83.59 -26.54 0.08
CA SER A 555 82.53 -26.42 1.10
C SER A 555 82.96 -25.74 2.41
N SER A 556 82.10 -24.86 2.93
CA SER A 556 81.93 -24.48 4.35
C SER A 556 80.57 -23.74 4.45
N GLY A 557 79.70 -23.91 5.46
CA GLY A 557 79.85 -23.55 6.88
C GLY A 557 79.19 -22.17 7.13
N SER A 558 78.38 -21.89 8.16
CA SER A 558 77.80 -22.73 9.23
C SER A 558 76.73 -21.97 10.05
N VAL A 559 75.61 -22.63 10.42
CA VAL A 559 74.83 -22.46 11.68
C VAL A 559 74.13 -21.09 12.01
N SER A 560 72.78 -21.13 12.06
CA SER A 560 71.82 -20.76 13.14
C SER A 560 72.12 -19.64 14.19
N ILE A 561 71.18 -18.87 14.82
CA ILE A 561 69.70 -18.66 14.76
C ILE A 561 69.29 -17.48 15.72
N ILE A 562 68.40 -16.52 15.31
CA ILE A 562 67.43 -15.70 16.15
C ILE A 562 68.05 -14.75 17.26
N PRO A 563 67.40 -13.80 18.02
CA PRO A 563 66.04 -13.17 18.04
C PRO A 563 65.89 -11.60 18.02
N ILE A 564 64.68 -11.14 17.64
CA ILE A 564 63.71 -10.18 18.28
C ILE A 564 64.15 -8.90 19.05
N ALA A 565 63.63 -7.73 18.62
CA ALA A 565 63.13 -6.55 19.39
C ALA A 565 62.24 -5.67 18.44
N GLU A 566 61.28 -4.75 18.76
CA GLU A 566 60.74 -4.04 19.95
C GLU A 566 61.53 -2.81 20.50
N ASN A 567 60.91 -1.67 20.94
CA ASN A 567 59.52 -1.15 20.91
C ASN A 567 59.49 0.42 20.95
N ASP A 568 58.32 1.05 21.13
CA ASP A 568 58.03 2.49 21.44
C ASP A 568 58.29 3.58 20.35
N GLY A 569 57.54 4.70 20.27
CA GLY A 569 56.30 5.09 20.96
C GLY A 569 55.97 6.61 20.91
N GLN A 570 54.78 6.99 20.40
CA GLN A 570 54.15 8.34 20.41
C GLN A 570 54.81 9.43 19.51
N LYS A 571 54.12 10.41 18.90
CA LYS A 571 52.68 10.82 18.91
C LYS A 571 52.33 11.78 17.74
N MET A 572 51.03 11.93 17.43
CA MET A 572 50.38 13.13 16.78
C MET A 572 50.74 13.40 15.29
N THR A 573 49.96 14.13 14.45
CA THR A 573 48.63 14.80 14.59
C THR A 573 47.92 14.97 13.22
N ASN A 574 46.59 15.14 13.26
CA ASN A 574 45.70 15.93 12.37
C ASN A 574 45.40 15.58 10.87
N ASP A 575 44.11 15.82 10.57
CA ASP A 575 43.45 16.36 9.36
C ASP A 575 43.27 15.53 8.06
N GLU A 576 42.12 14.83 8.04
CA GLU A 576 40.98 14.96 7.11
C GLU A 576 41.13 15.10 5.56
N ASP A 577 40.58 14.07 4.90
CA ASP A 577 39.60 14.12 3.80
C ASP A 577 40.03 14.44 2.34
N SER A 578 39.12 14.16 1.38
CA SER A 578 39.47 13.93 -0.02
C SER A 578 38.34 14.16 -1.03
N SER A 579 38.75 14.32 -2.31
CA SER A 579 37.96 14.31 -3.56
C SER A 579 37.30 15.63 -4.01
N SER A 580 37.53 15.99 -5.28
CA SER A 580 36.61 16.85 -6.06
C SER A 580 36.75 16.63 -7.58
N VAL A 581 35.58 16.46 -8.21
CA VAL A 581 35.11 16.89 -9.56
C VAL A 581 36.11 17.08 -10.71
N TYR A 582 35.80 16.46 -11.86
CA TYR A 582 35.94 17.09 -13.19
C TYR A 582 34.71 16.78 -14.07
N ALA A 583 34.42 17.63 -15.07
CA ALA A 583 33.15 17.64 -15.80
C ALA A 583 33.31 17.60 -17.34
N GLY A 584 32.25 17.21 -18.06
CA GLY A 584 32.19 17.22 -19.52
C GLY A 584 30.76 17.36 -20.07
N LYS A 585 30.60 18.11 -21.16
CA LYS A 585 29.33 18.29 -21.90
C LYS A 585 29.32 17.47 -23.19
N ILE A 586 28.15 16.99 -23.60
CA ILE A 586 27.90 16.46 -24.95
C ILE A 586 26.60 17.10 -25.49
N THR A 587 26.58 17.43 -26.78
CA THR A 587 25.40 17.95 -27.51
C THR A 587 25.17 17.10 -28.77
N GLN A 588 23.90 16.94 -29.17
CA GLN A 588 23.50 16.31 -30.44
C GLN A 588 22.36 17.10 -31.09
N LYS A 589 22.29 17.08 -32.42
CA LYS A 589 21.27 17.76 -33.23
C LYS A 589 20.02 16.88 -33.43
N PRO A 590 18.83 17.46 -33.62
CA PRO A 590 17.64 16.73 -34.04
C PRO A 590 17.74 16.27 -35.50
N ILE A 591 16.93 15.26 -35.85
CA ILE A 591 16.72 14.76 -37.21
C ILE A 591 15.24 14.97 -37.55
N GLU A 592 14.95 15.46 -38.75
CA GLU A 592 13.58 15.59 -39.28
C GLU A 592 13.25 14.43 -40.21
N ILE A 593 12.00 13.98 -40.19
CA ILE A 593 11.46 12.93 -41.07
C ILE A 593 10.06 13.35 -41.52
N GLU A 594 9.83 13.33 -42.83
CA GLU A 594 8.54 13.67 -43.45
C GLU A 594 7.58 12.46 -43.46
N ILE A 595 6.28 12.69 -43.25
CA ILE A 595 5.29 11.62 -43.03
C ILE A 595 4.29 11.59 -44.19
N SER A 596 4.03 10.40 -44.75
CA SER A 596 3.17 10.29 -45.93
C SER A 596 1.69 10.63 -45.65
N PRO A 597 0.96 11.22 -46.62
CA PRO A 597 -0.46 11.58 -46.46
C PRO A 597 -1.38 10.39 -46.13
N GLU A 598 -1.02 9.17 -46.57
CA GLU A 598 -1.82 7.98 -46.27
C GLU A 598 -1.73 7.59 -44.78
N MET A 599 -0.57 7.78 -44.15
CA MET A 599 -0.41 7.56 -42.71
C MET A 599 -1.16 8.63 -41.91
N HIS A 600 -1.17 9.87 -42.41
CA HIS A 600 -1.94 10.97 -41.82
C HIS A 600 -3.45 10.65 -41.81
N ARG A 601 -4.00 10.20 -42.95
CA ARG A 601 -5.42 9.79 -43.07
C ARG A 601 -5.79 8.64 -42.13
N LYS A 602 -4.88 7.70 -41.87
CA LYS A 602 -5.09 6.59 -40.92
C LYS A 602 -5.14 7.06 -39.47
N LEU A 603 -4.35 8.08 -39.08
CA LEU A 603 -4.47 8.69 -37.75
C LEU A 603 -5.77 9.48 -37.59
N SER A 604 -6.15 10.31 -38.57
CA SER A 604 -7.37 11.12 -38.49
C SER A 604 -8.61 10.27 -38.21
N LYS A 605 -8.78 9.15 -38.94
CA LYS A 605 -9.91 8.25 -38.74
C LYS A 605 -9.92 7.60 -37.34
N ALA A 606 -8.74 7.25 -36.81
CA ALA A 606 -8.66 6.68 -35.46
C ALA A 606 -9.11 7.69 -34.38
N VAL A 607 -8.96 9.00 -34.58
CA VAL A 607 -9.47 10.02 -33.66
C VAL A 607 -11.01 10.08 -33.69
N GLU A 608 -11.61 9.95 -34.86
CA GLU A 608 -13.08 9.88 -35.04
C GLU A 608 -13.66 8.60 -34.40
N ASP A 609 -13.05 7.44 -34.68
CA ASP A 609 -13.51 6.12 -34.19
C ASP A 609 -13.50 6.01 -32.64
N PHE A 610 -12.70 6.83 -31.93
CA PHE A 610 -12.62 6.85 -30.45
C PHE A 610 -13.53 7.88 -29.75
N ASN A 611 -14.21 8.78 -30.48
CA ASN A 611 -15.26 9.68 -29.98
C ASN A 611 -14.87 10.46 -28.68
N ILE A 612 -13.68 11.08 -28.72
CA ILE A 612 -12.98 11.64 -27.54
C ILE A 612 -13.69 12.88 -26.94
N ASP A 613 -14.55 13.56 -27.70
CA ASP A 613 -15.18 14.85 -27.35
C ASP A 613 -16.12 14.81 -26.14
N LYS A 614 -16.41 13.63 -25.57
CA LYS A 614 -17.22 13.49 -24.35
C LYS A 614 -16.41 13.50 -23.03
N ILE A 615 -15.09 13.61 -23.08
CA ILE A 615 -14.25 13.75 -21.87
C ILE A 615 -14.28 15.21 -21.40
N GLN A 616 -15.21 15.53 -20.49
CA GLN A 616 -15.39 16.87 -19.92
C GLN A 616 -14.15 17.34 -19.12
N ASN A 617 -13.23 18.01 -19.81
CA ASN A 617 -12.34 19.11 -19.38
C ASN A 617 -11.19 19.37 -20.38
N PHE A 618 -11.09 18.61 -21.47
CA PHE A 618 -10.11 18.87 -22.53
C PHE A 618 -10.65 19.83 -23.57
N SER A 619 -9.89 20.91 -23.84
CA SER A 619 -10.05 21.72 -25.05
C SER A 619 -8.93 21.37 -26.03
N ILE A 620 -9.33 20.86 -27.20
CA ILE A 620 -8.40 20.54 -28.29
C ILE A 620 -8.27 21.78 -29.16
N ARG A 621 -7.04 22.20 -29.48
CA ARG A 621 -6.79 23.24 -30.49
C ARG A 621 -5.71 22.81 -31.48
N GLN A 622 -5.82 23.29 -32.71
CA GLN A 622 -4.90 22.97 -33.80
C GLN A 622 -4.02 24.17 -34.12
N GLU A 623 -2.70 24.04 -34.00
CA GLU A 623 -1.71 25.04 -34.43
C GLU A 623 -0.73 24.32 -35.41
N ASN A 624 -0.53 24.85 -36.62
CA ASN A 624 0.39 24.33 -37.65
C ASN A 624 0.30 22.81 -37.90
N GLY A 625 -0.91 22.29 -38.14
CA GLY A 625 -1.15 20.87 -38.44
C GLY A 625 -1.00 19.92 -37.25
N LYS A 626 -0.78 20.42 -36.04
CA LYS A 626 -0.63 19.63 -34.81
C LYS A 626 -1.73 20.00 -33.80
N TYR A 627 -2.24 18.99 -33.09
CA TYR A 627 -3.30 19.14 -32.10
C TYR A 627 -2.72 19.19 -30.69
N PHE A 628 -3.23 20.10 -29.86
CA PHE A 628 -2.75 20.39 -28.50
C PHE A 628 -3.89 20.17 -27.51
N PHE A 629 -3.59 19.43 -26.44
CA PHE A 629 -4.56 18.95 -25.43
C PHE A 629 -4.30 19.54 -24.03
N THR A 630 -3.66 20.72 -23.95
CA THR A 630 -3.26 21.36 -22.69
C THR A 630 -3.38 22.90 -22.74
N ALA A 631 -3.61 23.50 -21.57
CA ALA A 631 -3.50 24.94 -21.35
C ALA A 631 -2.05 25.45 -21.57
N LYS A 632 -1.89 26.75 -21.81
CA LYS A 632 -0.64 27.37 -22.29
C LYS A 632 0.15 27.99 -21.11
N THR A 633 1.49 28.02 -21.22
CA THR A 633 2.50 28.59 -20.25
C THR A 633 2.77 27.78 -18.97
N ALA A 634 3.99 27.74 -18.40
CA ALA A 634 5.33 28.01 -18.96
C ALA A 634 6.45 27.26 -18.18
N PHE A 635 7.48 26.83 -18.93
CA PHE A 635 8.83 26.39 -18.52
C PHE A 635 9.10 25.78 -17.12
N SER A 636 9.01 24.46 -17.04
CA SER A 636 10.11 23.59 -16.59
C SER A 636 10.08 22.28 -17.42
N GLU A 637 11.15 21.47 -17.42
CA GLU A 637 11.16 20.25 -18.27
C GLU A 637 10.15 19.21 -17.77
N HIS A 638 9.07 19.06 -18.55
CA HIS A 638 7.85 18.36 -18.13
C HIS A 638 8.05 16.84 -17.96
N TYR A 639 7.46 16.26 -16.91
CA TYR A 639 7.57 14.82 -16.60
C TYR A 639 7.17 13.91 -17.79
N ALA A 640 6.25 14.37 -18.64
CA ALA A 640 5.84 13.66 -19.85
C ALA A 640 7.00 13.43 -20.84
N LYS A 641 8.01 14.31 -20.91
CA LYS A 641 9.21 14.10 -21.74
C LYS A 641 9.99 12.87 -21.24
N LYS A 642 10.29 12.85 -19.94
CA LYS A 642 10.99 11.74 -19.25
C LYS A 642 10.20 10.42 -19.33
N PHE A 643 8.86 10.51 -19.29
CA PHE A 643 7.97 9.36 -19.48
C PHE A 643 7.97 8.86 -20.93
N LEU A 644 7.87 9.74 -21.93
CA LEU A 644 7.97 9.36 -23.34
C LEU A 644 9.35 8.79 -23.68
N GLU A 645 10.43 9.34 -23.15
CA GLU A 645 11.80 8.80 -23.35
C GLU A 645 11.87 7.33 -22.85
N GLN A 646 11.37 7.05 -21.64
CA GLN A 646 11.33 5.68 -21.10
C GLN A 646 10.34 4.77 -21.84
N LEU A 647 9.23 5.29 -22.34
CA LEU A 647 8.24 4.53 -23.10
C LEU A 647 8.76 4.19 -24.51
N LEU A 648 9.36 5.15 -25.20
CA LEU A 648 9.99 4.98 -26.51
C LEU A 648 11.21 4.05 -26.42
N GLN A 649 12.00 4.11 -25.34
CA GLN A 649 13.10 3.16 -25.13
C GLN A 649 12.60 1.72 -24.95
N LYS A 650 11.47 1.51 -24.27
CA LYS A 650 10.81 0.20 -24.18
C LYS A 650 10.21 -0.26 -25.51
N ILE A 651 9.54 0.64 -26.24
CA ILE A 651 8.97 0.35 -27.56
C ILE A 651 10.07 0.02 -28.58
N ASN A 652 11.17 0.76 -28.62
CA ASN A 652 12.31 0.46 -29.50
C ASN A 652 12.98 -0.88 -29.13
N THR A 653 13.12 -1.19 -27.84
CA THR A 653 13.63 -2.51 -27.40
C THR A 653 12.72 -3.63 -27.88
N PHE A 654 11.39 -3.46 -27.75
CA PHE A 654 10.40 -4.44 -28.21
C PHE A 654 10.39 -4.59 -29.75
N LEU A 655 10.40 -3.49 -30.49
CA LEU A 655 10.44 -3.51 -31.96
C LEU A 655 11.73 -4.13 -32.49
N ASN A 656 12.89 -3.81 -31.90
CA ASN A 656 14.15 -4.45 -32.26
C ASN A 656 14.15 -5.96 -31.99
N SER A 657 13.41 -6.43 -30.97
CA SER A 657 13.25 -7.87 -30.70
C SER A 657 12.31 -8.61 -31.68
N LEU A 658 11.70 -7.89 -32.63
CA LEU A 658 10.87 -8.45 -33.71
C LEU A 658 11.59 -8.49 -35.08
N PHE A 659 12.87 -8.09 -35.13
CA PHE A 659 13.71 -8.09 -36.34
C PHE A 659 15.09 -8.74 -36.11
N ILE A 660 15.16 -9.73 -35.21
CA ILE A 660 16.29 -10.66 -34.97
C ILE A 660 15.79 -12.09 -35.17
#